data_AF-A0A8S3SE37-F1
#
_entry.id   AF-A0A8S3SE37-F1
#
_cell.length_a   1.000
_cell.length_b   1.000
_cell.length_c   1.000
_cell.angle_alpha   90.00
_cell.angle_beta   90.00
_cell.angle_gamma   90.00
#
_symmetry.space_group_name_H-M   'P 1'
#
loop_
_entity.id
_entity.type
_entity.pdbx_description
1 polymer ?
#
loop_
_entity_poly.entity_id
_entity_poly.type
_entity_poly.pdbx_seq_one_letter_code
_entity_poly.pdbx_strand_id
1 'polypeptide(L)'
;MPRGRGRGRGRGRGGRPSGRGRSGGRRPQQPKDDNEVKITEELDISKDVKKYFIGNGSVEQHYNAQNENKHKYAAGMVALMKDGVTITQNARVRGLTAAWARHDFDMANALLSNRENFGLPEILKALELLDAGRQVRILEKRMKMLQVSKNKVKPKTIGKLKSDIDNLNAKKSPYGSASGAVCKHIRQWTRTFTKEELEFFTVFLPKEPWKKLADICHFHPEKDFPNLPWFLRFCYGDDPPSDTMAFQCKALSADNINEIVKEYPLPFSQVKQFKDKLTSETKGRIAEYETKIDTVLWWYEDLQCAEVDKLLDERISKGEKINLPDGKFIERMLTIQGIRERDQSKAPFYRYLLPIGQERLDAMSLPLDSPIAVIGDASASMQVAIKTSSIIAGLLSAITQAKLSFFNTKVITPDKNPESIEEVLKLAVDIQAGSATNPGVCLDPYYKAKEIVKTIIMVTDEEENTYVENQRFAELYEKYYKEVYPAKIVFVSFLHQQHSDGQMVRELKNKGFEPMQFKFHRQQPDLTKLDKLFGLMSSETATFDEEVNKLETKFKLEGIGKLFEDVIFGCVYVPPENSKYSTIEAFEELENELNILSNTENCFVALVGHFNSNTGSLPDYIIPDESVISMFDLDCDVDILDYLYDFENLIQNKISLQRMSQCTCGPHKYGHRLLELCRKHNSDIANSRVGSDKNIGEKTCNDSRVVDYLIISSMLFPVIFFF
;
A
#
# COMPACT_ATOMS: atom_id res chain seq x y z
N MET A 1 -2.45 70.53 -14.26
CA MET A 1 -3.60 71.46 -14.29
C MET A 1 -4.01 71.65 -15.75
N PRO A 2 -5.30 71.79 -16.15
CA PRO A 2 -6.42 72.27 -15.36
C PRO A 2 -7.58 71.26 -15.17
N ARG A 3 -8.47 71.68 -14.28
CA ARG A 3 -9.71 71.02 -13.82
C ARG A 3 -10.83 71.25 -14.83
N GLY A 4 -11.74 70.29 -14.96
CA GLY A 4 -13.04 70.47 -15.61
C GLY A 4 -14.13 69.72 -14.86
N ARG A 5 -14.92 70.44 -14.05
CA ARG A 5 -16.16 69.96 -13.43
C ARG A 5 -17.27 69.96 -14.49
N GLY A 6 -18.11 68.93 -14.51
CA GLY A 6 -19.35 68.92 -15.29
C GLY A 6 -20.44 68.13 -14.58
N ARG A 7 -21.36 68.85 -13.90
CA ARG A 7 -22.64 68.32 -13.41
C ARG A 7 -23.56 68.07 -14.60
N GLY A 8 -24.24 66.92 -14.63
CA GLY A 8 -25.32 66.66 -15.57
C GLY A 8 -26.42 65.83 -14.91
N ARG A 9 -27.45 66.51 -14.38
CA ARG A 9 -28.74 65.91 -14.04
C ARG A 9 -29.46 65.56 -15.34
N GLY A 10 -29.88 64.30 -15.48
CA GLY A 10 -30.78 63.87 -16.56
C GLY A 10 -31.81 62.89 -16.00
N ARG A 11 -32.98 63.42 -15.61
CA ARG A 11 -34.19 62.62 -15.41
C ARG A 11 -34.68 62.16 -16.78
N GLY A 12 -34.70 60.85 -17.00
CA GLY A 12 -35.39 60.22 -18.12
C GLY A 12 -36.34 59.15 -17.60
N ARG A 13 -37.62 59.53 -17.44
CA ARG A 13 -38.74 58.59 -17.37
C ARG A 13 -38.91 57.97 -18.76
N GLY A 14 -39.09 56.66 -18.82
CA GLY A 14 -39.66 56.03 -20.00
C GLY A 14 -39.37 54.55 -20.12
N GLY A 15 -40.43 53.74 -20.06
CA GLY A 15 -40.53 52.64 -21.01
C GLY A 15 -40.39 51.22 -20.47
N ARG A 16 -41.56 50.66 -20.18
CA ARG A 16 -42.00 49.27 -20.48
C ARG A 16 -41.55 48.12 -19.56
N PRO A 17 -42.53 47.37 -19.01
CA PRO A 17 -42.29 46.08 -18.40
C PRO A 17 -42.17 45.05 -19.54
N SER A 18 -40.99 44.46 -19.70
CA SER A 18 -40.85 43.23 -20.46
C SER A 18 -40.43 42.14 -19.49
N GLY A 19 -41.28 41.13 -19.36
CA GLY A 19 -41.03 39.95 -18.57
C GLY A 19 -39.73 39.30 -19.01
N ARG A 20 -38.76 39.26 -18.10
CA ARG A 20 -37.68 38.27 -18.16
C ARG A 20 -37.97 37.26 -17.08
N GLY A 21 -38.37 36.07 -17.52
CA GLY A 21 -38.41 34.88 -16.70
C GLY A 21 -37.11 34.77 -15.90
N ARG A 22 -37.24 34.87 -14.58
CA ARG A 22 -36.22 34.37 -13.66
C ARG A 22 -36.17 32.87 -13.86
N SER A 23 -35.32 32.43 -14.78
CA SER A 23 -34.68 31.13 -14.68
C SER A 23 -33.88 31.18 -13.37
N GLY A 24 -34.53 30.70 -12.30
CA GLY A 24 -33.87 30.42 -11.05
C GLY A 24 -32.88 29.32 -11.33
N GLY A 25 -31.63 29.70 -11.60
CA GLY A 25 -30.50 28.79 -11.58
C GLY A 25 -30.48 28.14 -10.20
N ARG A 26 -31.04 26.92 -10.12
CA ARG A 26 -30.81 25.98 -9.04
C ARG A 26 -29.30 25.86 -8.95
N ARG A 27 -28.69 26.54 -7.97
CA ARG A 27 -27.40 26.10 -7.47
C ARG A 27 -27.56 24.60 -7.18
N PRO A 28 -26.64 23.74 -7.63
CA PRO A 28 -26.64 22.37 -7.15
C PRO A 28 -26.64 22.44 -5.63
N GLN A 29 -27.75 22.00 -5.03
CA GLN A 29 -27.78 21.76 -3.59
C GLN A 29 -26.65 20.77 -3.37
N GLN A 30 -25.64 21.15 -2.60
CA GLN A 30 -24.78 20.16 -1.98
C GLN A 30 -25.70 19.13 -1.34
N PRO A 31 -25.45 17.82 -1.55
CA PRO A 31 -26.26 16.79 -0.92
C PRO A 31 -26.36 17.15 0.56
N LYS A 32 -27.60 17.29 1.04
CA LYS A 32 -27.83 17.28 2.47
C LYS A 32 -27.32 15.92 2.91
N ASP A 33 -26.26 15.89 3.69
CA ASP A 33 -25.91 14.70 4.46
C ASP A 33 -27.19 14.31 5.20
N ASP A 34 -27.80 13.22 4.75
CA ASP A 34 -28.89 12.60 5.46
C ASP A 34 -28.34 12.32 6.86
N ASN A 35 -29.05 12.83 7.88
CA ASN A 35 -28.86 12.42 9.26
C ASN A 35 -29.26 10.94 9.36
N GLU A 36 -28.43 10.06 8.84
CA GLU A 36 -28.45 8.65 9.20
C GLU A 36 -28.22 8.60 10.70
N VAL A 37 -29.26 8.18 11.42
CA VAL A 37 -29.15 7.70 12.78
C VAL A 37 -28.18 6.52 12.70
N LYS A 38 -26.89 6.79 12.93
CA LYS A 38 -25.87 5.75 13.01
C LYS A 38 -26.22 4.88 14.21
N ILE A 39 -26.89 3.76 13.95
CA ILE A 39 -26.96 2.65 14.88
C ILE A 39 -25.51 2.20 15.04
N THR A 40 -24.90 2.57 16.16
CA THR A 40 -23.54 2.14 16.48
C THR A 40 -23.64 0.66 16.84
N GLU A 41 -23.40 -0.22 15.86
CA GLU A 41 -23.25 -1.64 16.11
C GLU A 41 -22.18 -1.83 17.20
N GLU A 42 -22.53 -2.56 18.25
CA GLU A 42 -21.60 -2.87 19.33
C GLU A 42 -20.56 -3.85 18.80
N LEU A 43 -19.30 -3.41 18.75
CA LEU A 43 -18.19 -4.22 18.26
C LEU A 43 -17.51 -4.91 19.45
N ASP A 44 -17.22 -6.19 19.27
CA ASP A 44 -16.62 -7.07 20.28
C ASP A 44 -15.33 -7.68 19.70
N ILE A 45 -14.18 -7.27 20.26
CA ILE A 45 -12.85 -7.69 19.80
C ILE A 45 -12.61 -9.19 19.95
N SER A 46 -13.35 -9.85 20.84
CA SER A 46 -13.24 -11.30 21.06
C SER A 46 -13.91 -12.09 19.93
N LYS A 47 -14.97 -11.55 19.33
CA LYS A 47 -15.79 -12.22 18.30
C LYS A 47 -15.35 -11.91 16.88
N ASP A 48 -15.14 -10.64 16.55
CA ASP A 48 -14.87 -10.23 15.18
C ASP A 48 -13.96 -9.00 15.14
N VAL A 49 -12.65 -9.26 15.07
CA VAL A 49 -11.63 -8.22 14.99
C VAL A 49 -11.67 -7.47 13.66
N LYS A 50 -12.19 -8.07 12.58
CA LYS A 50 -12.17 -7.52 11.22
C LYS A 50 -13.06 -6.28 11.09
N LYS A 51 -14.20 -6.27 11.80
CA LYS A 51 -15.16 -5.15 11.79
C LYS A 51 -14.55 -3.82 12.22
N TYR A 52 -13.49 -3.83 13.03
CA TYR A 52 -12.77 -2.61 13.38
C TYR A 52 -12.03 -2.01 12.18
N PHE A 53 -11.47 -2.83 11.31
CA PHE A 53 -10.55 -2.41 10.24
C PHE A 53 -11.24 -2.17 8.90
N ILE A 54 -12.28 -2.96 8.62
CA ILE A 54 -13.05 -2.92 7.37
C ILE A 54 -14.32 -2.07 7.56
N GLY A 55 -14.86 -2.03 8.78
CA GLY A 55 -16.06 -1.30 9.12
C GLY A 55 -15.85 0.18 9.47
N ASN A 56 -16.89 0.78 10.03
CA ASN A 56 -16.93 2.21 10.37
C ASN A 56 -16.70 2.49 11.87
N GLY A 57 -15.97 1.61 12.57
CA GLY A 57 -15.77 1.67 14.03
C GLY A 57 -15.25 3.01 14.55
N SER A 58 -15.86 3.59 15.58
CA SER A 58 -15.50 4.91 16.12
C SER A 58 -14.13 4.93 16.80
N VAL A 59 -13.55 6.12 17.06
CA VAL A 59 -12.30 6.25 17.83
C VAL A 59 -12.42 5.58 19.20
N GLU A 60 -13.57 5.73 19.84
CA GLU A 60 -13.86 5.12 21.14
C GLU A 60 -13.90 3.59 21.06
N GLN A 61 -14.51 3.03 20.01
CA GLN A 61 -14.51 1.57 19.80
C GLN A 61 -13.10 1.03 19.60
N HIS A 62 -12.25 1.71 18.81
CA HIS A 62 -10.84 1.31 18.66
C HIS A 62 -10.05 1.45 19.96
N TYR A 63 -10.26 2.53 20.71
CA TYR A 63 -9.63 2.75 22.01
C TYR A 63 -10.00 1.65 23.03
N ASN A 64 -11.28 1.31 23.10
CA ASN A 64 -11.79 0.26 23.99
C ASN A 64 -11.28 -1.12 23.57
N ALA A 65 -11.29 -1.45 22.27
CA ALA A 65 -10.77 -2.72 21.78
C ALA A 65 -9.27 -2.90 22.07
N GLN A 66 -8.47 -1.85 21.92
CA GLN A 66 -7.07 -1.89 22.33
C GLN A 66 -6.93 -2.08 23.85
N ASN A 67 -7.80 -1.48 24.67
CA ASN A 67 -7.74 -1.66 26.14
C ASN A 67 -8.14 -3.07 26.57
N GLU A 68 -9.14 -3.63 25.93
CA GLU A 68 -9.67 -4.95 26.22
C GLU A 68 -8.69 -6.05 25.79
N ASN A 69 -8.23 -6.03 24.53
CA ASN A 69 -7.23 -6.98 24.05
C ASN A 69 -6.33 -6.36 22.98
N LYS A 70 -5.30 -5.64 23.44
CA LYS A 70 -4.27 -5.04 22.55
C LYS A 70 -3.62 -6.06 21.62
N HIS A 71 -3.41 -7.29 22.11
CA HIS A 71 -2.68 -8.31 21.35
C HIS A 71 -3.50 -8.80 20.16
N LYS A 72 -4.75 -9.18 20.41
CA LYS A 72 -5.69 -9.61 19.36
C LYS A 72 -5.99 -8.47 18.38
N TYR A 73 -6.12 -7.24 18.87
CA TYR A 73 -6.33 -6.07 18.00
C TYR A 73 -5.17 -5.86 17.02
N ALA A 74 -3.92 -5.84 17.49
CA ALA A 74 -2.77 -5.66 16.61
C ALA A 74 -2.56 -6.88 15.69
N ALA A 75 -2.75 -8.09 16.22
CA ALA A 75 -2.67 -9.33 15.45
C ALA A 75 -3.71 -9.37 14.32
N GLY A 76 -4.96 -8.99 14.59
CA GLY A 76 -6.00 -8.89 13.58
C GLY A 76 -5.70 -7.84 12.51
N MET A 77 -5.09 -6.71 12.91
CA MET A 77 -4.66 -5.70 11.95
C MET A 77 -3.54 -6.23 11.03
N VAL A 78 -2.54 -6.90 11.60
CA VAL A 78 -1.39 -7.46 10.86
C VAL A 78 -1.83 -8.60 9.97
N ALA A 79 -2.70 -9.51 10.44
CA ALA A 79 -3.26 -10.60 9.64
C ALA A 79 -3.96 -10.04 8.39
N LEU A 80 -4.82 -9.03 8.56
CA LEU A 80 -5.49 -8.38 7.43
C LEU A 80 -4.49 -7.76 6.44
N MET A 81 -3.42 -7.14 6.92
CA MET A 81 -2.37 -6.59 6.05
C MET A 81 -1.63 -7.70 5.29
N LYS A 82 -1.30 -8.82 5.95
CA LYS A 82 -0.63 -9.98 5.33
C LYS A 82 -1.50 -10.67 4.28
N ASP A 83 -2.80 -10.72 4.51
CA ASP A 83 -3.80 -11.21 3.55
C ASP A 83 -4.08 -10.23 2.39
N GLY A 84 -3.41 -9.08 2.33
CA GLY A 84 -3.65 -8.06 1.32
C GLY A 84 -4.98 -7.31 1.48
N VAL A 85 -5.67 -7.48 2.62
CA VAL A 85 -6.89 -6.72 2.93
C VAL A 85 -6.52 -5.26 3.19
N THR A 86 -7.02 -4.37 2.33
CA THR A 86 -6.84 -2.94 2.54
C THR A 86 -7.64 -2.47 3.75
N ILE A 87 -6.95 -2.16 4.84
CA ILE A 87 -7.53 -1.48 6.00
C ILE A 87 -7.99 -0.09 5.59
N THR A 88 -9.22 0.27 5.95
CA THR A 88 -9.76 1.59 5.57
C THR A 88 -8.91 2.69 6.20
N GLN A 89 -8.68 3.78 5.44
CA GLN A 89 -7.90 4.92 5.96
C GLN A 89 -8.48 5.44 7.29
N ASN A 90 -9.81 5.46 7.44
CA ASN A 90 -10.44 5.89 8.68
C ASN A 90 -10.12 4.95 9.85
N ALA A 91 -10.14 3.63 9.64
CA ALA A 91 -9.76 2.68 10.68
C ALA A 91 -8.28 2.82 11.06
N ARG A 92 -7.36 3.00 10.08
CA ARG A 92 -5.95 3.29 10.36
C ARG A 92 -5.76 4.55 11.21
N VAL A 93 -6.39 5.65 10.78
CA VAL A 93 -6.38 6.93 11.52
C VAL A 93 -6.87 6.74 12.95
N ARG A 94 -8.01 6.07 13.14
CA ARG A 94 -8.62 5.88 14.47
C ARG A 94 -7.80 4.92 15.34
N GLY A 95 -7.23 3.87 14.77
CA GLY A 95 -6.33 2.95 15.45
C GLY A 95 -5.05 3.64 15.95
N LEU A 96 -4.43 4.48 15.12
CA LEU A 96 -3.27 5.29 15.51
C LEU A 96 -3.63 6.36 16.56
N THR A 97 -4.75 7.06 16.38
CA THR A 97 -5.28 8.00 17.39
C THR A 97 -5.50 7.31 18.73
N ALA A 98 -6.07 6.11 18.73
CA ALA A 98 -6.31 5.32 19.94
C ALA A 98 -5.00 4.94 20.64
N ALA A 99 -3.98 4.48 19.88
CA ALA A 99 -2.67 4.15 20.44
C ALA A 99 -2.00 5.36 21.11
N TRP A 100 -2.00 6.52 20.45
CA TRP A 100 -1.49 7.78 21.03
C TRP A 100 -2.31 8.26 22.23
N ALA A 101 -3.64 8.13 22.19
CA ALA A 101 -4.51 8.51 23.29
C ALA A 101 -4.27 7.65 24.55
N ARG A 102 -3.85 6.40 24.37
CA ARG A 102 -3.45 5.47 25.44
C ARG A 102 -2.01 5.68 25.93
N HIS A 103 -1.24 6.55 25.28
CA HIS A 103 0.21 6.64 25.49
C HIS A 103 0.96 5.33 25.20
N ASP A 104 0.41 4.48 24.33
CA ASP A 104 1.03 3.24 23.87
C ASP A 104 1.97 3.55 22.70
N PHE A 105 3.12 4.13 23.03
CA PHE A 105 4.08 4.63 22.04
C PHE A 105 4.78 3.50 21.29
N ASP A 106 4.93 2.31 21.87
CA ASP A 106 5.46 1.14 21.19
C ASP A 106 4.52 0.73 20.05
N MET A 107 3.22 0.67 20.33
CA MET A 107 2.23 0.40 19.31
C MET A 107 2.24 1.49 18.24
N ALA A 108 2.23 2.76 18.64
CA ALA A 108 2.26 3.85 17.67
C ALA A 108 3.53 3.83 16.79
N ASN A 109 4.70 3.58 17.35
CA ASN A 109 5.96 3.50 16.60
C ASN A 109 5.95 2.33 15.62
N ALA A 110 5.42 1.18 16.01
CA ALA A 110 5.25 0.04 15.12
C ALA A 110 4.31 0.37 13.93
N LEU A 111 3.20 1.07 14.20
CA LEU A 111 2.31 1.56 13.14
C LEU A 111 3.03 2.56 12.21
N LEU A 112 3.76 3.53 12.77
CA LEU A 112 4.49 4.55 12.02
C LEU A 112 5.64 3.98 11.16
N SER A 113 6.21 2.85 11.58
CA SER A 113 7.26 2.16 10.82
C SER A 113 6.70 1.51 9.55
N ASN A 114 5.41 1.13 9.55
CA ASN A 114 4.71 0.66 8.36
C ASN A 114 4.25 1.87 7.50
N ARG A 115 5.19 2.50 6.80
CA ARG A 115 4.96 3.71 5.98
C ARG A 115 3.98 3.50 4.84
N GLU A 116 3.85 2.28 4.33
CA GLU A 116 2.88 1.95 3.27
C GLU A 116 1.44 2.15 3.75
N ASN A 117 1.17 1.85 5.02
CA ASN A 117 -0.15 1.97 5.62
C ASN A 117 -0.35 3.27 6.40
N PHE A 118 0.70 3.81 7.01
CA PHE A 118 0.65 5.00 7.86
C PHE A 118 1.50 6.13 7.30
N GLY A 119 1.05 6.69 6.18
CA GLY A 119 1.66 7.86 5.56
C GLY A 119 1.28 9.18 6.24
N LEU A 120 1.77 10.28 5.64
CA LEU A 120 1.46 11.65 6.05
C LEU A 120 -0.06 11.93 6.21
N PRO A 121 -0.96 11.47 5.31
CA PRO A 121 -2.38 11.73 5.46
C PRO A 121 -2.98 11.10 6.72
N GLU A 122 -2.62 9.86 7.03
CA GLU A 122 -3.06 9.12 8.21
C GLU A 122 -2.57 9.79 9.49
N ILE A 123 -1.27 10.11 9.55
CA ILE A 123 -0.62 10.74 10.70
C ILE A 123 -1.24 12.11 10.98
N LEU A 124 -1.38 12.94 9.96
CA LEU A 124 -1.98 14.27 10.11
C LEU A 124 -3.43 14.17 10.58
N LYS A 125 -4.25 13.30 9.99
CA LYS A 125 -5.65 13.14 10.39
C LYS A 125 -5.75 12.61 11.83
N ALA A 126 -4.90 11.64 12.20
CA ALA A 126 -4.88 11.10 13.55
C ALA A 126 -4.49 12.17 14.58
N LEU A 127 -3.54 13.04 14.24
CA LEU A 127 -3.14 14.18 15.06
C LEU A 127 -4.21 15.26 15.11
N GLU A 128 -4.89 15.56 13.99
CA GLU A 128 -6.02 16.51 13.93
C GLU A 128 -7.16 16.07 14.86
N LEU A 129 -7.45 14.75 14.97
CA LEU A 129 -8.44 14.23 15.93
C LEU A 129 -8.06 14.49 17.39
N LEU A 130 -6.77 14.36 17.72
CA LEU A 130 -6.23 14.66 19.06
C LEU A 130 -6.10 16.17 19.32
N ASP A 131 -5.88 16.97 18.28
CA ASP A 131 -5.73 18.42 18.35
C ASP A 131 -7.08 19.16 18.35
N ALA A 132 -8.17 18.50 17.95
CA ALA A 132 -9.51 19.09 17.87
C ALA A 132 -9.92 19.81 19.18
N GLY A 133 -9.58 19.26 20.34
CA GLY A 133 -9.86 19.90 21.63
C GLY A 133 -9.11 21.22 21.87
N ARG A 134 -7.88 21.37 21.35
CA ARG A 134 -7.14 22.65 21.36
C ARG A 134 -7.80 23.65 20.41
N GLN A 135 -8.14 23.20 19.20
CA GLN A 135 -8.77 24.07 18.19
C GLN A 135 -10.14 24.61 18.64
N VAL A 136 -10.98 23.77 19.27
CA VAL A 136 -12.25 24.20 19.87
C VAL A 136 -12.03 25.34 20.87
N ARG A 137 -11.07 25.20 21.80
CA ARG A 137 -10.76 26.25 22.78
C ARG A 137 -10.29 27.56 22.13
N ILE A 138 -9.50 27.46 21.05
CA ILE A 138 -9.04 28.63 20.29
C ILE A 138 -10.24 29.34 19.63
N LEU A 139 -11.12 28.60 18.96
CA LEU A 139 -12.30 29.15 18.29
C LEU A 139 -13.31 29.72 19.29
N GLU A 140 -13.53 29.07 20.43
CA GLU A 140 -14.36 29.58 21.52
C GLU A 140 -13.81 30.89 22.08
N LYS A 141 -12.49 30.97 22.32
CA LYS A 141 -11.84 32.21 22.76
C LYS A 141 -12.02 33.31 21.73
N ARG A 142 -11.81 33.01 20.44
CA ARG A 142 -12.03 33.96 19.34
C ARG A 142 -13.48 34.42 19.25
N MET A 143 -14.43 33.51 19.41
CA MET A 143 -15.86 33.82 19.42
C MET A 143 -16.21 34.73 20.59
N LYS A 144 -15.73 34.44 21.81
CA LYS A 144 -15.91 35.29 23.00
C LYS A 144 -15.32 36.68 22.79
N MET A 145 -14.10 36.80 22.25
CA MET A 145 -13.49 38.10 21.94
C MET A 145 -14.31 38.92 20.94
N LEU A 146 -14.83 38.28 19.89
CA LEU A 146 -15.66 38.95 18.88
C LEU A 146 -17.01 39.41 19.46
N GLN A 147 -17.58 38.66 20.41
CA GLN A 147 -18.82 39.02 21.11
C GLN A 147 -18.62 40.20 22.07
N VAL A 148 -17.45 40.31 22.71
CA VAL A 148 -17.11 41.42 23.61
C VAL A 148 -16.64 42.66 22.85
N SER A 149 -16.12 42.51 21.63
CA SER A 149 -15.62 43.65 20.84
C SER A 149 -16.73 44.67 20.56
N LYS A 150 -16.45 45.96 20.76
CA LYS A 150 -17.42 47.06 20.50
C LYS A 150 -17.85 47.15 19.03
N ASN A 151 -17.08 46.55 18.12
CA ASN A 151 -17.38 46.55 16.69
C ASN A 151 -18.46 45.52 16.37
N LYS A 152 -19.49 45.93 15.64
CA LYS A 152 -20.59 45.05 15.23
C LYS A 152 -20.10 43.98 14.23
N VAL A 153 -19.75 42.80 14.73
CA VAL A 153 -19.37 41.65 13.91
C VAL A 153 -20.60 41.10 13.17
N LYS A 154 -20.42 40.70 11.91
CA LYS A 154 -21.52 40.13 11.10
C LYS A 154 -22.00 38.80 11.72
N PRO A 155 -23.32 38.58 11.88
CA PRO A 155 -23.86 37.32 12.41
C PRO A 155 -23.37 36.06 11.68
N LYS A 156 -23.13 36.18 10.37
CA LYS A 156 -22.58 35.09 9.54
C LYS A 156 -21.21 34.59 10.03
N THR A 157 -20.35 35.48 10.52
CA THR A 157 -19.02 35.09 11.03
C THR A 157 -19.13 34.31 12.33
N ILE A 158 -20.03 34.74 13.24
CA ILE A 158 -20.29 34.02 14.49
C ILE A 158 -20.96 32.67 14.20
N GLY A 159 -21.93 32.64 13.28
CA GLY A 159 -22.58 31.40 12.84
C GLY A 159 -21.58 30.39 12.26
N LYS A 160 -20.60 30.85 11.47
CA LYS A 160 -19.52 30.00 10.96
C LYS A 160 -18.66 29.44 12.10
N LEU A 161 -18.22 30.29 13.04
CA LEU A 161 -17.42 29.84 14.19
C LEU A 161 -18.15 28.79 15.04
N LYS A 162 -19.46 28.95 15.27
CA LYS A 162 -20.27 27.95 15.98
C LYS A 162 -20.30 26.63 15.22
N SER A 163 -20.60 26.66 13.92
CA SER A 163 -20.59 25.47 13.09
C SER A 163 -19.23 24.77 13.07
N ASP A 164 -18.13 25.53 13.00
CA ASP A 164 -16.77 24.98 13.06
C ASP A 164 -16.49 24.30 14.43
N ILE A 165 -16.93 24.91 15.54
CA ILE A 165 -16.84 24.34 16.89
C ILE A 165 -17.66 23.04 16.99
N ASP A 166 -18.90 23.03 16.52
CA ASP A 166 -19.79 21.86 16.58
C ASP A 166 -19.20 20.69 15.75
N ASN A 167 -18.69 20.98 14.56
CA ASN A 167 -18.01 20.00 13.70
C ASN A 167 -16.75 19.43 14.34
N LEU A 168 -15.95 20.26 15.02
CA LEU A 168 -14.76 19.80 15.74
C LEU A 168 -15.12 18.99 16.97
N ASN A 169 -16.16 19.38 17.72
CA ASN A 169 -16.64 18.60 18.88
C ASN A 169 -17.16 17.22 18.45
N ALA A 170 -17.83 17.12 17.30
CA ALA A 170 -18.27 15.84 16.75
C ALA A 170 -17.12 14.91 16.33
N LYS A 171 -15.96 15.48 15.95
CA LYS A 171 -14.76 14.72 15.55
C LYS A 171 -13.77 14.49 16.68
N LYS A 172 -13.83 15.31 17.73
CA LYS A 172 -12.88 15.31 18.84
C LYS A 172 -12.84 13.92 19.47
N SER A 173 -11.63 13.37 19.59
CA SER A 173 -11.44 12.15 20.36
C SER A 173 -11.87 12.40 21.83
N PRO A 174 -12.73 11.53 22.42
CA PRO A 174 -13.05 11.64 23.84
C PRO A 174 -11.82 11.38 24.74
N TYR A 175 -10.79 10.73 24.19
CA TYR A 175 -9.57 10.35 24.89
C TYR A 175 -8.33 11.05 24.29
N GLY A 176 -7.36 11.37 25.15
CA GLY A 176 -6.07 11.92 24.75
C GLY A 176 -6.10 13.37 24.23
N SER A 177 -4.91 13.87 23.88
CA SER A 177 -4.72 15.16 23.20
C SER A 177 -3.40 15.17 22.44
N ALA A 178 -3.21 16.12 21.53
CA ALA A 178 -1.95 16.36 20.82
C ALA A 178 -0.88 16.89 21.79
N SER A 179 -0.33 15.98 22.62
CA SER A 179 0.62 16.29 23.68
C SER A 179 2.04 16.49 23.16
N GLY A 180 2.91 17.08 23.97
CA GLY A 180 4.33 17.25 23.64
C GLY A 180 5.04 15.92 23.34
N ALA A 181 4.64 14.83 24.03
CA ALA A 181 5.14 13.49 23.78
C ALA A 181 4.74 12.99 22.39
N VAL A 182 3.45 13.08 22.02
CA VAL A 182 2.98 12.72 20.66
C VAL A 182 3.74 13.52 19.60
N CYS A 183 3.93 14.83 19.80
CA CYS A 183 4.71 15.64 18.87
C CYS A 183 6.20 15.25 18.82
N LYS A 184 6.79 14.74 19.92
CA LYS A 184 8.17 14.21 19.94
C LYS A 184 8.28 12.97 19.05
N HIS A 185 7.33 12.03 19.15
CA HIS A 185 7.30 10.84 18.29
C HIS A 185 7.15 11.19 16.82
N ILE A 186 6.28 12.14 16.49
CA ILE A 186 6.12 12.59 15.09
C ILE A 186 7.41 13.25 14.57
N ARG A 187 8.10 14.04 15.39
CA ARG A 187 9.42 14.61 15.03
C ARG A 187 10.49 13.54 14.81
N GLN A 188 10.49 12.48 15.61
CA GLN A 188 11.39 11.33 15.40
C GLN A 188 11.07 10.65 14.07
N TRP A 189 9.78 10.40 13.80
CA TRP A 189 9.33 9.86 12.52
C TRP A 189 9.75 10.73 11.33
N THR A 190 9.64 12.07 11.40
CA THR A 190 10.06 12.92 10.27
C THR A 190 11.56 12.85 9.97
N ARG A 191 12.40 12.60 10.98
CA ARG A 191 13.85 12.46 10.79
C ARG A 191 14.23 11.19 10.04
N THR A 192 13.34 10.21 9.99
CA THR A 192 13.59 8.95 9.28
C THR A 192 13.45 9.08 7.75
N PHE A 193 12.96 10.22 7.24
CA PHE A 193 12.87 10.44 5.79
C PHE A 193 14.23 10.73 5.17
N THR A 194 14.53 10.04 4.07
CA THR A 194 15.70 10.27 3.24
C THR A 194 15.58 11.56 2.45
N LYS A 195 16.69 12.02 1.87
CA LYS A 195 16.72 13.21 1.01
C LYS A 195 15.80 13.01 -0.21
N GLU A 196 15.88 11.83 -0.81
CA GLU A 196 15.15 11.43 -2.02
C GLU A 196 13.64 11.39 -1.76
N GLU A 197 13.21 10.87 -0.60
CA GLU A 197 11.79 10.88 -0.19
C GLU A 197 11.26 12.31 0.04
N LEU A 198 12.05 13.17 0.69
CA LEU A 198 11.67 14.56 0.91
C LEU A 198 11.58 15.32 -0.42
N GLU A 199 12.53 15.12 -1.34
CA GLU A 199 12.48 15.68 -2.69
C GLU A 199 11.27 15.15 -3.47
N PHE A 200 10.97 13.86 -3.37
CA PHE A 200 9.74 13.28 -3.93
C PHE A 200 8.50 14.04 -3.42
N PHE A 201 8.39 14.30 -2.12
CA PHE A 201 7.27 15.07 -1.58
C PHE A 201 7.18 16.49 -2.13
N THR A 202 8.31 17.14 -2.41
CA THR A 202 8.30 18.48 -3.00
C THR A 202 7.72 18.54 -4.42
N VAL A 203 7.86 17.44 -5.17
CA VAL A 203 7.45 17.33 -6.57
C VAL A 203 6.02 16.81 -6.71
N PHE A 204 5.62 15.83 -5.90
CA PHE A 204 4.36 15.11 -6.12
C PHE A 204 3.25 15.43 -5.13
N LEU A 205 3.58 15.84 -3.91
CA LEU A 205 2.59 15.97 -2.85
C LEU A 205 2.25 17.45 -2.56
N PRO A 206 1.01 17.72 -2.13
CA PRO A 206 0.63 19.07 -1.71
C PRO A 206 1.44 19.51 -0.48
N LYS A 207 1.67 20.82 -0.37
CA LYS A 207 2.44 21.43 0.72
C LYS A 207 1.62 21.58 2.01
N GLU A 208 0.29 21.67 1.88
CA GLU A 208 -0.64 21.98 2.97
C GLU A 208 -0.61 20.96 4.12
N PRO A 209 -0.56 19.64 3.88
CA PRO A 209 -0.46 18.66 4.97
C PRO A 209 0.80 18.85 5.81
N TRP A 210 1.95 19.11 5.19
CA TRP A 210 3.21 19.38 5.87
C TRP A 210 3.17 20.66 6.70
N LYS A 211 2.60 21.75 6.16
CA LYS A 211 2.38 22.99 6.92
C LYS A 211 1.56 22.74 8.18
N LYS A 212 0.43 22.05 8.03
CA LYS A 212 -0.45 21.74 9.17
C LYS A 212 0.26 20.89 10.22
N LEU A 213 1.00 19.88 9.79
CA LEU A 213 1.77 19.03 10.70
C LEU A 213 2.83 19.85 11.44
N ALA A 214 3.56 20.72 10.73
CA ALA A 214 4.54 21.63 11.30
C ALA A 214 3.91 22.65 12.27
N ASP A 215 2.73 23.17 11.98
CA ASP A 215 2.00 24.10 12.85
C ASP A 215 1.56 23.43 14.17
N ILE A 216 1.25 22.13 14.15
CA ILE A 216 0.87 21.37 15.36
C ILE A 216 2.10 20.90 16.13
N CYS A 217 3.11 20.34 15.44
CA CYS A 217 4.28 19.73 16.06
C CYS A 217 5.45 20.70 16.29
N HIS A 218 5.37 21.92 15.75
CA HIS A 218 6.40 22.95 15.83
C HIS A 218 7.77 22.44 15.32
N PHE A 219 7.81 21.98 14.07
CA PHE A 219 9.02 21.44 13.46
C PHE A 219 10.13 22.49 13.31
N HIS A 220 11.36 22.07 13.54
CA HIS A 220 12.56 22.84 13.25
C HIS A 220 13.18 22.38 11.92
N PRO A 221 13.41 23.28 10.94
CA PRO A 221 13.89 22.91 9.61
C PRO A 221 15.13 22.00 9.62
N GLU A 222 16.16 22.36 10.40
CA GLU A 222 17.43 21.62 10.39
C GLU A 222 17.45 20.39 11.32
N LYS A 223 16.67 20.40 12.41
CA LYS A 223 16.71 19.30 13.40
C LYS A 223 15.74 18.19 13.05
N ASP A 224 14.60 18.53 12.44
CA ASP A 224 13.56 17.56 12.12
C ASP A 224 13.58 17.14 10.64
N PHE A 225 14.27 17.90 9.78
CA PHE A 225 14.54 17.56 8.37
C PHE A 225 16.04 17.70 8.04
N PRO A 226 16.94 17.00 8.75
CA PRO A 226 18.39 17.13 8.56
C PRO A 226 18.84 16.81 7.13
N ASN A 227 18.14 15.86 6.48
CA ASN A 227 18.46 15.39 5.13
C ASN A 227 18.04 16.37 4.02
N LEU A 228 17.13 17.32 4.31
CA LEU A 228 16.71 18.34 3.36
C LEU A 228 16.28 19.65 4.09
N PRO A 229 17.23 20.44 4.61
CA PRO A 229 16.92 21.57 5.51
C PRO A 229 16.02 22.66 4.90
N TRP A 230 16.01 22.79 3.57
CA TRP A 230 15.16 23.75 2.86
C TRP A 230 13.71 23.26 2.65
N PHE A 231 13.41 21.98 2.91
CA PHE A 231 12.11 21.36 2.67
C PHE A 231 10.95 22.10 3.33
N LEU A 232 11.08 22.40 4.62
CA LEU A 232 10.02 23.05 5.38
C LEU A 232 9.78 24.49 4.88
N ARG A 233 10.85 25.22 4.53
CA ARG A 233 10.75 26.56 3.97
C ARG A 233 10.05 26.55 2.61
N PHE A 234 10.41 25.59 1.75
CA PHE A 234 9.73 25.35 0.48
C PHE A 234 8.24 25.04 0.67
N CYS A 235 7.89 24.25 1.70
CA CYS A 235 6.49 24.02 2.06
C CYS A 235 5.80 25.37 2.31
N TYR A 236 6.39 26.27 3.11
CA TYR A 236 5.83 27.60 3.42
C TYR A 236 5.84 28.62 2.27
N GLY A 237 6.54 28.36 1.18
CA GLY A 237 6.44 29.15 -0.06
C GLY A 237 7.75 29.61 -0.66
N ASP A 238 8.88 29.32 -0.01
CA ASP A 238 10.20 29.63 -0.55
C ASP A 238 10.45 28.83 -1.83
N ASP A 239 11.28 29.37 -2.73
CA ASP A 239 11.71 28.65 -3.92
C ASP A 239 12.74 27.57 -3.56
N PRO A 240 12.68 26.40 -4.21
CA PRO A 240 13.69 25.37 -4.03
C PRO A 240 15.02 25.82 -4.67
N PRO A 241 16.18 25.32 -4.20
CA PRO A 241 17.47 25.64 -4.79
C PRO A 241 17.53 25.28 -6.29
N SER A 242 18.26 26.07 -7.10
CA SER A 242 18.24 25.98 -8.57
C SER A 242 18.78 24.68 -9.14
N ASP A 243 19.63 23.99 -8.38
CA ASP A 243 20.24 22.70 -8.71
C ASP A 243 19.35 21.51 -8.35
N THR A 244 18.15 21.74 -7.78
CA THR A 244 17.26 20.66 -7.34
C THR A 244 16.24 20.28 -8.39
N MET A 245 15.81 19.01 -8.35
CA MET A 245 14.72 18.49 -9.19
C MET A 245 13.44 19.31 -9.05
N ALA A 246 13.10 19.76 -7.84
CA ALA A 246 11.90 20.56 -7.58
C ALA A 246 11.90 21.89 -8.36
N PHE A 247 13.07 22.52 -8.49
CA PHE A 247 13.22 23.75 -9.29
C PHE A 247 13.02 23.44 -10.78
N GLN A 248 13.66 22.39 -11.28
CA GLN A 248 13.57 21.99 -12.69
C GLN A 248 12.15 21.59 -13.08
N CYS A 249 11.43 20.85 -12.23
CA CYS A 249 10.02 20.51 -12.45
C CYS A 249 9.13 21.76 -12.60
N LYS A 250 9.40 22.83 -11.84
CA LYS A 250 8.65 24.08 -11.91
C LYS A 250 8.93 24.86 -13.22
N ALA A 251 10.09 24.66 -13.81
CA ALA A 251 10.53 25.30 -15.05
C ALA A 251 10.15 24.53 -16.34
N LEU A 252 9.47 23.38 -16.22
CA LEU A 252 9.10 22.55 -17.37
C LEU A 252 8.13 23.26 -18.32
N SER A 253 8.42 23.15 -19.61
CA SER A 253 7.60 23.65 -20.71
C SER A 253 7.68 22.70 -21.91
N ALA A 254 6.78 22.88 -22.89
CA ALA A 254 6.78 22.07 -24.10
C ALA A 254 8.08 22.21 -24.93
N ASP A 255 8.76 23.35 -24.82
CA ASP A 255 9.93 23.67 -25.63
C ASP A 255 11.23 23.13 -25.03
N ASN A 256 11.35 23.13 -23.70
CA ASN A 256 12.58 22.70 -23.00
C ASN A 256 12.51 21.25 -22.46
N ILE A 257 11.37 20.56 -22.53
CA ILE A 257 11.19 19.25 -21.87
C ILE A 257 12.22 18.21 -22.29
N ASN A 258 12.56 18.15 -23.59
CA ASN A 258 13.50 17.18 -24.11
C ASN A 258 14.95 17.49 -23.70
N GLU A 259 15.28 18.75 -23.41
CA GLU A 259 16.61 19.15 -22.92
C GLU A 259 16.71 18.88 -21.41
N ILE A 260 15.69 19.24 -20.64
CA ILE A 260 15.69 19.04 -19.19
C ILE A 260 15.72 17.55 -18.84
N VAL A 261 14.96 16.69 -19.53
CA VAL A 261 14.97 15.23 -19.29
C VAL A 261 16.33 14.59 -19.65
N LYS A 262 17.14 15.23 -20.51
CA LYS A 262 18.51 14.75 -20.77
C LYS A 262 19.40 14.98 -19.57
N GLU A 263 19.26 16.13 -18.91
CA GLU A 263 20.08 16.54 -17.77
C GLU A 263 19.60 15.98 -16.42
N TYR A 264 18.28 15.90 -16.22
CA TYR A 264 17.67 15.54 -14.93
C TYR A 264 16.75 14.32 -15.07
N PRO A 265 16.81 13.35 -14.14
CA PRO A 265 15.95 12.16 -14.14
C PRO A 265 14.54 12.50 -13.66
N LEU A 266 13.77 13.22 -14.49
CA LEU A 266 12.45 13.72 -14.13
C LEU A 266 11.40 12.60 -14.12
N PRO A 267 10.64 12.40 -13.05
CA PRO A 267 9.64 11.34 -13.04
C PRO A 267 8.58 11.51 -14.13
N PHE A 268 8.19 10.40 -14.77
CA PHE A 268 7.32 10.47 -15.95
C PHE A 268 6.00 11.20 -15.70
N SER A 269 5.39 11.09 -14.51
CA SER A 269 4.10 11.73 -14.25
C SER A 269 4.14 13.27 -14.29
N GLN A 270 5.30 13.91 -14.10
CA GLN A 270 5.49 15.35 -14.29
C GLN A 270 5.63 15.71 -15.78
N VAL A 271 6.26 14.81 -16.53
CA VAL A 271 6.53 14.94 -17.97
C VAL A 271 5.31 14.56 -18.81
N LYS A 272 4.40 13.74 -18.28
CA LYS A 272 3.26 13.14 -18.98
C LYS A 272 2.35 14.15 -19.67
N GLN A 273 2.18 15.35 -19.11
CA GLN A 273 1.38 16.40 -19.76
C GLN A 273 1.97 16.85 -21.11
N PHE A 274 3.24 16.55 -21.38
CA PHE A 274 3.95 16.83 -22.62
C PHE A 274 4.20 15.57 -23.46
N LYS A 275 3.48 14.47 -23.21
CA LYS A 275 3.72 13.16 -23.86
C LYS A 275 3.78 13.22 -25.39
N ASP A 276 3.01 14.09 -26.02
CA ASP A 276 2.97 14.26 -27.48
C ASP A 276 4.19 15.02 -28.05
N LYS A 277 5.03 15.58 -27.18
CA LYS A 277 6.27 16.31 -27.51
C LYS A 277 7.54 15.53 -27.18
N LEU A 278 7.41 14.36 -26.56
CA LEU A 278 8.54 13.52 -26.20
C LEU A 278 9.06 12.79 -27.44
N THR A 279 10.35 12.96 -27.71
CA THR A 279 11.04 12.20 -28.75
C THR A 279 11.27 10.74 -28.30
N SER A 280 11.55 9.84 -29.23
CA SER A 280 11.87 8.45 -28.90
C SER A 280 13.11 8.32 -28.01
N GLU A 281 14.12 9.17 -28.22
CA GLU A 281 15.31 9.28 -27.37
C GLU A 281 14.92 9.65 -25.93
N THR A 282 14.06 10.67 -25.78
CA THR A 282 13.56 11.12 -24.47
C THR A 282 12.75 10.02 -23.79
N LYS A 283 11.87 9.32 -24.51
CA LYS A 283 11.08 8.20 -23.97
C LYS A 283 11.97 7.05 -23.50
N GLY A 284 12.99 6.70 -24.30
CA GLY A 284 14.00 5.71 -23.94
C GLY A 284 14.76 6.11 -22.67
N ARG A 285 15.17 7.38 -22.56
CA ARG A 285 15.86 7.89 -21.37
C ARG A 285 14.98 7.88 -20.13
N ILE A 286 13.70 8.25 -20.26
CA ILE A 286 12.72 8.12 -19.17
C ILE A 286 12.64 6.68 -18.68
N ALA A 287 12.53 5.72 -19.61
CA ALA A 287 12.48 4.31 -19.25
C ALA A 287 13.80 3.79 -18.64
N GLU A 288 14.93 4.42 -18.94
CA GLU A 288 16.25 4.07 -18.41
C GLU A 288 16.43 4.47 -16.95
N TYR A 289 16.18 5.73 -16.58
CA TYR A 289 16.41 6.19 -15.20
C TYR A 289 15.24 5.87 -14.26
N GLU A 290 14.06 5.51 -14.78
CA GLU A 290 12.94 5.13 -13.94
C GLU A 290 13.27 3.84 -13.19
N THR A 291 13.49 3.98 -11.88
CA THR A 291 13.96 2.89 -11.00
C THR A 291 12.99 1.72 -10.97
N LYS A 292 11.68 1.98 -11.08
CA LYS A 292 10.64 0.95 -11.04
C LYS A 292 10.18 0.63 -12.47
N ILE A 293 10.43 -0.59 -12.92
CA ILE A 293 9.91 -1.09 -14.21
C ILE A 293 8.37 -1.00 -14.29
N ASP A 294 7.71 -1.10 -13.14
CA ASP A 294 6.26 -0.93 -12.99
C ASP A 294 5.75 0.38 -13.57
N THR A 295 6.46 1.49 -13.36
CA THR A 295 6.07 2.81 -13.88
C THR A 295 6.10 2.80 -15.41
N VAL A 296 7.13 2.19 -16.01
CA VAL A 296 7.31 2.11 -17.46
C VAL A 296 6.23 1.23 -18.09
N LEU A 297 5.96 0.06 -17.48
CA LEU A 297 4.88 -0.84 -17.91
C LEU A 297 3.49 -0.21 -17.75
N TRP A 298 3.28 0.55 -16.67
CA TRP A 298 2.02 1.25 -16.42
C TRP A 298 1.71 2.26 -17.53
N TRP A 299 2.72 3.02 -17.95
CA TRP A 299 2.60 4.08 -18.95
C TRP A 299 3.05 3.67 -20.36
N TYR A 300 3.16 2.38 -20.62
CA TYR A 300 3.69 1.87 -21.89
C TYR A 300 2.96 2.43 -23.12
N GLU A 301 1.65 2.65 -23.07
CA GLU A 301 0.87 3.26 -24.16
C GLU A 301 1.34 4.67 -24.54
N ASP A 302 1.77 5.47 -23.56
CA ASP A 302 2.27 6.83 -23.77
C ASP A 302 3.78 6.82 -24.12
N LEU A 303 4.53 5.83 -23.62
CA LEU A 303 5.97 5.69 -23.81
C LEU A 303 6.37 4.81 -25.00
N GLN A 304 5.41 4.17 -25.67
CA GLN A 304 5.68 3.20 -26.74
C GLN A 304 6.60 3.77 -27.83
N CYS A 305 7.79 3.18 -27.94
CA CYS A 305 8.75 3.32 -29.04
C CYS A 305 9.77 2.17 -29.01
N ALA A 306 10.61 2.05 -30.04
CA ALA A 306 11.56 0.94 -30.19
C ALA A 306 12.62 0.91 -29.06
N GLU A 307 13.03 2.08 -28.60
CA GLU A 307 14.01 2.27 -27.52
C GLU A 307 13.45 1.77 -26.19
N VAL A 308 12.19 2.09 -25.89
CA VAL A 308 11.51 1.60 -24.68
C VAL A 308 11.26 0.09 -24.77
N ASP A 309 10.87 -0.43 -25.94
CA ASP A 309 10.69 -1.86 -26.17
C ASP A 309 11.98 -2.64 -25.91
N LYS A 310 13.12 -2.15 -26.44
CA LYS A 310 14.44 -2.75 -26.22
C LYS A 310 14.82 -2.73 -24.74
N LEU A 311 14.58 -1.62 -24.07
CA LEU A 311 14.95 -1.45 -22.66
C LEU A 311 14.12 -2.35 -21.75
N LEU A 312 12.82 -2.49 -22.00
CA LEU A 312 11.97 -3.44 -21.28
C LEU A 312 12.36 -4.90 -21.55
N ASP A 313 12.71 -5.24 -22.79
CA ASP A 313 13.21 -6.59 -23.14
C ASP A 313 14.50 -6.90 -22.35
N GLU A 314 15.44 -5.96 -22.28
CA GLU A 314 16.69 -6.10 -21.51
C GLU A 314 16.46 -6.18 -19.99
N ARG A 315 15.63 -5.32 -19.41
CA ARG A 315 15.36 -5.30 -17.96
C ARG A 315 14.64 -6.57 -17.50
N ILE A 316 13.60 -6.98 -18.22
CA ILE A 316 12.81 -8.17 -17.84
C ILE A 316 13.64 -9.44 -18.08
N SER A 317 14.41 -9.53 -19.16
CA SER A 317 15.26 -10.70 -19.42
C SER A 317 16.41 -10.86 -18.41
N LYS A 318 16.85 -9.75 -17.78
CA LYS A 318 17.79 -9.77 -16.64
C LYS A 318 17.14 -10.18 -15.32
N GLY A 319 15.83 -10.44 -15.30
CA GLY A 319 15.11 -10.86 -14.11
C GLY A 319 14.69 -9.71 -13.20
N GLU A 320 14.60 -8.47 -13.71
CA GLU A 320 14.09 -7.37 -12.90
C GLU A 320 12.64 -7.64 -12.46
N LYS A 321 12.41 -7.59 -11.15
CA LYS A 321 11.12 -7.92 -10.54
C LYS A 321 10.08 -6.85 -10.87
N ILE A 322 8.98 -7.29 -11.45
CA ILE A 322 7.77 -6.48 -11.64
C ILE A 322 6.95 -6.58 -10.36
N ASN A 323 6.62 -5.46 -9.73
CA ASN A 323 5.87 -5.38 -8.45
C ASN A 323 4.48 -4.72 -8.63
N LEU A 324 3.98 -4.64 -9.85
CA LEU A 324 2.59 -4.24 -10.11
C LEU A 324 1.61 -5.14 -9.32
N PRO A 325 0.51 -4.59 -8.76
CA PRO A 325 -0.56 -5.40 -8.20
C PRO A 325 -1.13 -6.36 -9.24
N ASP A 326 -1.53 -7.56 -8.87
CA ASP A 326 -1.79 -8.65 -9.83
C ASP A 326 -2.90 -8.31 -10.81
N GLY A 327 -4.01 -7.77 -10.32
CA GLY A 327 -5.09 -7.33 -11.19
C GLY A 327 -4.65 -6.27 -12.20
N LYS A 328 -3.74 -5.36 -11.79
CA LYS A 328 -3.19 -4.35 -12.69
C LYS A 328 -2.22 -4.96 -13.70
N PHE A 329 -1.37 -5.88 -13.25
CA PHE A 329 -0.41 -6.56 -14.10
C PHE A 329 -1.14 -7.27 -15.26
N ILE A 330 -2.20 -8.00 -14.95
CA ILE A 330 -3.04 -8.70 -15.92
C ILE A 330 -3.75 -7.72 -16.87
N GLU A 331 -4.24 -6.60 -16.36
CA GLU A 331 -4.79 -5.52 -17.19
C GLU A 331 -3.77 -5.02 -18.22
N ARG A 332 -2.53 -4.78 -17.77
CA ARG A 332 -1.43 -4.32 -18.64
C ARG A 332 -1.04 -5.37 -19.66
N MET A 333 -1.01 -6.66 -19.28
CA MET A 333 -0.80 -7.75 -20.23
C MET A 333 -1.86 -7.72 -21.34
N LEU A 334 -3.14 -7.56 -21.03
CA LEU A 334 -4.18 -7.46 -22.07
C LEU A 334 -4.03 -6.24 -22.96
N THR A 335 -3.72 -5.08 -22.38
CA THR A 335 -3.49 -3.87 -23.17
C THR A 335 -2.34 -4.07 -24.15
N ILE A 336 -1.22 -4.65 -23.68
CA ILE A 336 -0.04 -4.93 -24.50
C ILE A 336 -0.36 -6.00 -25.55
N GLN A 337 -1.09 -7.06 -25.20
CA GLN A 337 -1.54 -8.08 -26.15
C GLN A 337 -2.38 -7.45 -27.28
N GLY A 338 -3.34 -6.59 -26.96
CA GLY A 338 -4.14 -5.90 -27.97
C GLY A 338 -3.36 -4.90 -28.83
N ILE A 339 -2.21 -4.40 -28.34
CA ILE A 339 -1.25 -3.66 -29.16
C ILE A 339 -0.55 -4.61 -30.15
N ARG A 340 -0.08 -5.78 -29.66
CA ARG A 340 0.62 -6.78 -30.48
C ARG A 340 -0.25 -7.42 -31.56
N GLU A 341 -1.52 -7.63 -31.29
CA GLU A 341 -2.47 -8.15 -32.27
C GLU A 341 -2.67 -7.19 -33.46
N ARG A 342 -2.53 -5.88 -33.21
CA ARG A 342 -2.57 -4.85 -34.27
C ARG A 342 -1.25 -4.72 -35.01
N ASP A 343 -0.13 -4.91 -34.31
CA ASP A 343 1.22 -4.83 -34.85
C ASP A 343 2.16 -5.77 -34.10
N GLN A 344 2.49 -6.91 -34.72
CA GLN A 344 3.31 -7.96 -34.12
C GLN A 344 4.76 -7.52 -33.84
N SER A 345 5.22 -6.43 -34.45
CA SER A 345 6.57 -5.90 -34.26
C SER A 345 6.74 -5.13 -32.94
N LYS A 346 5.64 -4.75 -32.29
CA LYS A 346 5.65 -3.98 -31.04
C LYS A 346 5.67 -4.87 -29.80
N ALA A 347 6.18 -4.33 -28.70
CA ALA A 347 6.22 -5.00 -27.39
C ALA A 347 6.79 -6.44 -27.42
N PRO A 348 7.98 -6.66 -28.00
CA PRO A 348 8.59 -7.99 -28.07
C PRO A 348 8.80 -8.63 -26.70
N PHE A 349 8.98 -7.81 -25.66
CA PHE A 349 9.14 -8.22 -24.26
C PHE A 349 7.92 -8.93 -23.66
N TYR A 350 6.73 -8.86 -24.29
CA TYR A 350 5.51 -9.50 -23.77
C TYR A 350 5.67 -11.00 -23.52
N ARG A 351 6.52 -11.69 -24.30
CA ARG A 351 6.82 -13.12 -24.10
C ARG A 351 7.36 -13.44 -22.71
N TYR A 352 8.01 -12.47 -22.06
CA TYR A 352 8.52 -12.61 -20.71
C TYR A 352 7.47 -12.31 -19.64
N LEU A 353 6.39 -11.58 -19.98
CA LEU A 353 5.30 -11.31 -19.04
C LEU A 353 4.43 -12.54 -18.79
N LEU A 354 4.31 -13.44 -19.77
CA LEU A 354 3.53 -14.68 -19.65
C LEU A 354 4.01 -15.59 -18.51
N PRO A 355 5.29 -16.01 -18.43
CA PRO A 355 5.75 -16.84 -17.32
C PRO A 355 5.64 -16.14 -15.96
N ILE A 356 5.89 -14.83 -15.89
CA ILE A 356 5.70 -14.04 -14.66
C ILE A 356 4.22 -14.04 -14.23
N GLY A 357 3.30 -13.89 -15.19
CA GLY A 357 1.87 -13.96 -14.93
C GLY A 357 1.42 -15.34 -14.47
N GLN A 358 2.02 -16.40 -14.99
CA GLN A 358 1.75 -17.77 -14.55
C GLN A 358 2.26 -18.00 -13.12
N GLU A 359 3.50 -17.61 -12.81
CA GLU A 359 4.06 -17.71 -11.46
C GLU A 359 3.19 -17.00 -10.43
N ARG A 360 2.71 -15.78 -10.76
CA ARG A 360 1.80 -15.03 -9.90
C ARG A 360 0.45 -15.73 -9.73
N LEU A 361 -0.12 -16.29 -10.80
CA LEU A 361 -1.36 -17.06 -10.73
C LEU A 361 -1.20 -18.30 -9.84
N ASP A 362 -0.09 -19.01 -9.97
CA ASP A 362 0.22 -20.20 -9.17
C ASP A 362 0.48 -19.87 -7.69
N ALA A 363 1.01 -18.67 -7.41
CA ALA A 363 1.23 -18.16 -6.06
C ALA A 363 -0.06 -17.67 -5.38
N MET A 364 -1.11 -17.33 -6.15
CA MET A 364 -2.39 -16.94 -5.58
C MET A 364 -3.08 -18.15 -4.93
N SER A 365 -3.58 -17.94 -3.73
CA SER A 365 -4.42 -18.92 -3.04
C SER A 365 -5.65 -18.23 -2.48
N LEU A 366 -6.80 -18.86 -2.67
CA LEU A 366 -8.07 -18.42 -2.11
C LEU A 366 -8.68 -19.59 -1.35
N PRO A 367 -8.55 -19.63 -0.01
CA PRO A 367 -9.03 -20.73 0.80
C PRO A 367 -10.56 -20.73 0.94
N LEU A 368 -11.27 -20.90 -0.17
CA LEU A 368 -12.73 -20.97 -0.21
C LEU A 368 -13.23 -22.41 -0.06
N ASP A 369 -14.40 -22.55 0.56
CA ASP A 369 -15.08 -23.83 0.72
C ASP A 369 -15.46 -24.43 -0.65
N SER A 370 -14.79 -25.51 -1.06
CA SER A 370 -15.08 -26.27 -2.28
C SER A 370 -16.20 -27.30 -2.07
N PRO A 371 -17.07 -27.57 -3.07
CA PRO A 371 -17.02 -27.12 -4.48
C PRO A 371 -17.47 -25.67 -4.72
N ILE A 372 -16.86 -24.98 -5.68
CA ILE A 372 -17.13 -23.57 -6.02
C ILE A 372 -17.64 -23.48 -7.47
N ALA A 373 -18.59 -22.57 -7.70
CA ALA A 373 -19.04 -22.20 -9.04
C ALA A 373 -18.83 -20.70 -9.29
N VAL A 374 -18.22 -20.37 -10.41
CA VAL A 374 -18.03 -18.99 -10.87
C VAL A 374 -18.94 -18.75 -12.07
N ILE A 375 -19.80 -17.74 -11.95
CA ILE A 375 -20.85 -17.42 -12.91
C ILE A 375 -20.60 -15.99 -13.42
N GLY A 376 -20.16 -15.88 -14.68
CA GLY A 376 -19.85 -14.61 -15.34
C GLY A 376 -20.99 -14.10 -16.22
N ASP A 377 -21.26 -12.81 -16.17
CA ASP A 377 -22.26 -12.17 -17.02
C ASP A 377 -21.69 -11.85 -18.41
N ALA A 378 -22.37 -12.33 -19.44
CA ALA A 378 -22.09 -12.08 -20.86
C ALA A 378 -23.28 -11.40 -21.58
N SER A 379 -24.13 -10.69 -20.86
CA SER A 379 -25.25 -9.93 -21.42
C SER A 379 -24.79 -8.64 -22.11
N ALA A 380 -25.64 -8.07 -22.97
CA ALA A 380 -25.31 -6.87 -23.74
C ALA A 380 -25.01 -5.64 -22.85
N SER A 381 -25.57 -5.60 -21.65
CA SER A 381 -25.40 -4.52 -20.67
C SER A 381 -23.95 -4.45 -20.13
N MET A 382 -23.20 -5.55 -20.26
CA MET A 382 -21.82 -5.71 -19.84
C MET A 382 -20.77 -5.37 -20.93
N GLN A 383 -21.15 -4.89 -22.12
CA GLN A 383 -20.22 -4.71 -23.25
C GLN A 383 -18.88 -4.00 -22.92
N VAL A 384 -18.89 -3.00 -22.04
CA VAL A 384 -17.68 -2.28 -21.61
C VAL A 384 -16.89 -3.07 -20.56
N ALA A 385 -17.58 -3.77 -19.68
CA ALA A 385 -17.02 -4.51 -18.56
C ALA A 385 -16.73 -5.98 -18.90
N ILE A 386 -17.16 -6.51 -20.05
CA ILE A 386 -17.15 -7.95 -20.37
C ILE A 386 -15.75 -8.54 -20.33
N LYS A 387 -14.77 -7.78 -20.81
CA LYS A 387 -13.35 -8.20 -20.74
C LYS A 387 -12.93 -8.34 -19.29
N THR A 388 -13.20 -7.32 -18.48
CA THR A 388 -12.89 -7.33 -17.05
C THR A 388 -13.64 -8.44 -16.31
N SER A 389 -14.95 -8.62 -16.53
CA SER A 389 -15.71 -9.69 -15.89
C SER A 389 -15.19 -11.07 -16.27
N SER A 390 -14.82 -11.27 -17.54
CA SER A 390 -14.24 -12.53 -18.03
C SER A 390 -12.88 -12.82 -17.43
N ILE A 391 -12.02 -11.81 -17.26
CA ILE A 391 -10.74 -11.95 -16.53
C ILE A 391 -11.00 -12.36 -15.10
N ILE A 392 -11.86 -11.63 -14.39
CA ILE A 392 -12.12 -11.90 -12.97
C ILE A 392 -12.69 -13.31 -12.80
N ALA A 393 -13.65 -13.69 -13.65
CA ALA A 393 -14.24 -15.01 -13.62
C ALA A 393 -13.22 -16.11 -13.96
N GLY A 394 -12.37 -15.87 -14.96
CA GLY A 394 -11.29 -16.79 -15.34
C GLY A 394 -10.24 -16.96 -14.23
N LEU A 395 -9.78 -15.86 -13.62
CA LEU A 395 -8.83 -15.91 -12.50
C LEU A 395 -9.41 -16.62 -11.30
N LEU A 396 -10.63 -16.26 -10.89
CA LEU A 396 -11.29 -16.93 -9.78
C LEU A 396 -11.44 -18.42 -10.05
N SER A 397 -11.81 -18.81 -11.27
CA SER A 397 -11.91 -20.21 -11.66
C SER A 397 -10.57 -20.93 -11.59
N ALA A 398 -9.49 -20.32 -12.10
CA ALA A 398 -8.15 -20.91 -12.06
C ALA A 398 -7.65 -21.09 -10.62
N ILE A 399 -7.73 -20.04 -9.78
CA ILE A 399 -7.21 -20.04 -8.41
C ILE A 399 -7.99 -21.01 -7.52
N THR A 400 -9.31 -21.08 -7.69
CA THR A 400 -10.18 -21.89 -6.83
C THR A 400 -10.53 -23.27 -7.41
N GLN A 401 -10.01 -23.57 -8.61
CA GLN A 401 -10.38 -24.75 -9.40
C GLN A 401 -11.91 -24.89 -9.57
N ALA A 402 -12.61 -23.75 -9.67
CA ALA A 402 -14.06 -23.70 -9.73
C ALA A 402 -14.61 -24.01 -11.13
N LYS A 403 -15.84 -24.50 -11.18
CA LYS A 403 -16.60 -24.62 -12.43
C LYS A 403 -16.93 -23.22 -12.97
N LEU A 404 -16.48 -22.93 -14.19
CA LEU A 404 -16.75 -21.65 -14.84
C LEU A 404 -17.91 -21.76 -15.80
N SER A 405 -18.84 -20.83 -15.70
CA SER A 405 -19.95 -20.67 -16.64
C SER A 405 -20.23 -19.19 -16.87
N PHE A 406 -20.67 -18.86 -18.07
CA PHE A 406 -21.17 -17.53 -18.40
C PHE A 406 -22.65 -17.60 -18.72
N PHE A 407 -23.37 -16.49 -18.54
CA PHE A 407 -24.79 -16.41 -18.88
C PHE A 407 -25.14 -15.21 -19.73
N ASN A 408 -26.14 -15.42 -20.57
CA ASN A 408 -26.98 -14.38 -21.13
C ASN A 408 -28.44 -14.84 -21.08
N THR A 409 -29.08 -15.15 -22.21
CA THR A 409 -30.34 -15.91 -22.26
C THR A 409 -30.13 -17.43 -22.16
N LYS A 410 -28.87 -17.89 -22.29
CA LYS A 410 -28.46 -19.30 -22.20
C LYS A 410 -27.19 -19.42 -21.35
N VAL A 411 -26.88 -20.64 -20.92
CA VAL A 411 -25.58 -20.98 -20.35
C VAL A 411 -24.56 -21.06 -21.48
N ILE A 412 -23.41 -20.44 -21.25
CA ILE A 412 -22.22 -20.53 -22.09
C ILE A 412 -21.13 -21.16 -21.22
N THR A 413 -20.72 -22.37 -21.54
CA THR A 413 -19.64 -23.05 -20.84
C THR A 413 -18.40 -23.02 -21.72
N PRO A 414 -17.24 -22.55 -21.23
CA PRO A 414 -16.00 -22.66 -21.99
C PRO A 414 -15.64 -24.14 -22.18
N ASP A 415 -14.99 -24.48 -23.29
CA ASP A 415 -14.60 -25.87 -23.61
C ASP A 415 -13.71 -26.49 -22.52
N LYS A 416 -12.88 -25.65 -21.88
CA LYS A 416 -12.01 -25.99 -20.77
C LYS A 416 -12.02 -24.84 -19.76
N ASN A 417 -12.02 -25.15 -18.47
CA ASN A 417 -11.74 -24.14 -17.45
C ASN A 417 -10.30 -23.64 -17.62
N PRO A 418 -10.06 -22.33 -17.50
CA PRO A 418 -8.71 -21.79 -17.61
C PRO A 418 -7.86 -22.27 -16.42
N GLU A 419 -6.69 -22.83 -16.72
CA GLU A 419 -5.67 -23.28 -15.77
C GLU A 419 -4.39 -22.45 -15.88
N SER A 420 -4.26 -21.64 -16.94
CA SER A 420 -3.10 -20.78 -17.19
C SER A 420 -3.48 -19.33 -17.43
N ILE A 421 -2.54 -18.42 -17.20
CA ILE A 421 -2.76 -16.99 -17.46
C ILE A 421 -3.08 -16.73 -18.94
N GLU A 422 -2.46 -17.46 -19.86
CA GLU A 422 -2.73 -17.34 -21.30
C GLU A 422 -4.16 -17.76 -21.64
N GLU A 423 -4.65 -18.85 -21.05
CA GLU A 423 -6.05 -19.29 -21.20
C GLU A 423 -7.03 -18.26 -20.63
N VAL A 424 -6.72 -17.64 -19.48
CA VAL A 424 -7.54 -16.54 -18.91
C VAL A 424 -7.59 -15.34 -19.85
N LEU A 425 -6.45 -14.91 -20.38
CA LEU A 425 -6.37 -13.77 -21.30
C LEU A 425 -7.12 -14.06 -22.60
N LYS A 426 -6.98 -15.27 -23.14
CA LYS A 426 -7.70 -15.73 -24.32
C LYS A 426 -9.21 -15.77 -24.09
N LEU A 427 -9.65 -16.31 -22.95
CA LEU A 427 -11.06 -16.34 -22.57
C LEU A 427 -11.68 -14.93 -22.58
N ALA A 428 -10.97 -13.92 -22.08
CA ALA A 428 -11.43 -12.55 -22.07
C ALA A 428 -11.59 -11.91 -23.47
N VAL A 429 -10.94 -12.47 -24.49
CA VAL A 429 -11.08 -12.06 -25.89
C VAL A 429 -12.23 -12.83 -26.58
N ASP A 430 -12.38 -14.11 -26.26
CA ASP A 430 -13.35 -15.00 -26.90
C ASP A 430 -14.79 -14.76 -26.42
N ILE A 431 -14.99 -14.40 -25.15
CA ILE A 431 -16.32 -14.14 -24.59
C ILE A 431 -16.86 -12.78 -25.08
N GLN A 432 -17.96 -12.83 -25.83
CA GLN A 432 -18.65 -11.65 -26.34
C GLN A 432 -19.96 -11.39 -25.58
N ALA A 433 -20.21 -10.12 -25.30
CA ALA A 433 -21.46 -9.68 -24.71
C ALA A 433 -22.61 -9.74 -25.73
N GLY A 434 -23.79 -10.19 -25.29
CA GLY A 434 -24.99 -10.19 -26.12
C GLY A 434 -26.24 -10.70 -25.42
N SER A 435 -27.40 -10.45 -26.02
CA SER A 435 -28.72 -10.86 -25.50
C SER A 435 -29.10 -10.24 -24.14
N ALA A 436 -30.18 -10.76 -23.54
CA ALA A 436 -30.72 -10.38 -22.24
C ALA A 436 -29.91 -11.00 -21.07
N THR A 437 -30.28 -10.63 -19.84
CA THR A 437 -29.56 -10.95 -18.61
C THR A 437 -30.39 -11.96 -17.80
N ASN A 438 -29.99 -13.23 -17.83
CA ASN A 438 -30.67 -14.34 -17.14
C ASN A 438 -29.73 -15.17 -16.25
N PRO A 439 -29.33 -14.69 -15.06
CA PRO A 439 -28.41 -15.44 -14.18
C PRO A 439 -28.99 -16.78 -13.71
N GLY A 440 -30.33 -16.92 -13.68
CA GLY A 440 -30.99 -18.17 -13.31
C GLY A 440 -30.59 -19.37 -14.18
N VAL A 441 -30.18 -19.16 -15.44
CA VAL A 441 -29.85 -20.28 -16.36
C VAL A 441 -28.61 -21.05 -15.90
N CYS A 442 -27.69 -20.41 -15.18
CA CYS A 442 -26.50 -21.08 -14.66
C CYS A 442 -26.75 -21.80 -13.32
N LEU A 443 -27.72 -21.35 -12.52
CA LEU A 443 -28.05 -21.99 -11.25
C LEU A 443 -28.98 -23.19 -11.42
N ASP A 444 -29.88 -23.14 -12.41
CA ASP A 444 -30.88 -24.17 -12.67
C ASP A 444 -30.30 -25.59 -12.88
N PRO A 445 -29.19 -25.79 -13.63
CA PRO A 445 -28.55 -27.10 -13.75
C PRO A 445 -28.11 -27.69 -12.42
N TYR A 446 -27.50 -26.89 -11.53
CA TYR A 446 -27.08 -27.34 -10.21
C TYR A 446 -28.28 -27.73 -9.33
N TYR A 447 -29.35 -26.92 -9.39
CA TYR A 447 -30.58 -27.21 -8.66
C TYR A 447 -31.26 -28.51 -9.12
N LYS A 448 -31.40 -28.71 -10.44
CA LYS A 448 -32.03 -29.90 -11.02
C LYS A 448 -31.24 -31.18 -10.76
N ALA A 449 -29.91 -31.10 -10.85
CA ALA A 449 -29.03 -32.22 -10.55
C ALA A 449 -28.87 -32.47 -9.04
N LYS A 450 -29.38 -31.57 -8.18
CA LYS A 450 -29.09 -31.54 -6.74
C LYS A 450 -27.59 -31.57 -6.44
N GLU A 451 -26.81 -30.92 -7.31
CA GLU A 451 -25.36 -30.83 -7.18
C GLU A 451 -25.00 -29.80 -6.10
N ILE A 452 -24.15 -30.20 -5.17
CA ILE A 452 -23.72 -29.35 -4.05
C ILE A 452 -22.61 -28.40 -4.50
N VAL A 453 -22.89 -27.11 -4.39
CA VAL A 453 -21.96 -26.01 -4.53
C VAL A 453 -21.96 -25.24 -3.21
N LYS A 454 -20.80 -25.11 -2.57
CA LYS A 454 -20.69 -24.43 -1.27
C LYS A 454 -20.56 -22.93 -1.41
N THR A 455 -19.93 -22.45 -2.48
CA THR A 455 -19.76 -21.02 -2.75
C THR A 455 -20.09 -20.72 -4.22
N ILE A 456 -20.97 -19.73 -4.43
CA ILE A 456 -21.34 -19.22 -5.75
C ILE A 456 -20.78 -17.80 -5.88
N ILE A 457 -19.91 -17.58 -6.86
CA ILE A 457 -19.37 -16.26 -7.17
C ILE A 457 -20.02 -15.75 -8.45
N MET A 458 -20.78 -14.66 -8.35
CA MET A 458 -21.53 -14.04 -9.43
C MET A 458 -20.85 -12.75 -9.90
N VAL A 459 -20.43 -12.68 -11.15
CA VAL A 459 -19.73 -11.52 -11.73
C VAL A 459 -20.67 -10.84 -12.74
N THR A 460 -21.37 -9.76 -12.35
CA THR A 460 -22.51 -9.19 -13.13
C THR A 460 -22.72 -7.70 -12.84
N ASP A 461 -23.49 -6.99 -13.69
CA ASP A 461 -24.04 -5.66 -13.35
C ASP A 461 -25.33 -5.72 -12.53
N GLU A 462 -25.81 -6.93 -12.22
CA GLU A 462 -27.02 -7.25 -11.45
C GLU A 462 -28.35 -6.85 -12.11
N GLU A 463 -28.38 -6.51 -13.40
CA GLU A 463 -29.59 -6.06 -14.11
C GLU A 463 -30.42 -7.23 -14.68
N GLU A 464 -30.85 -8.16 -13.82
CA GLU A 464 -31.70 -9.29 -14.22
C GLU A 464 -33.03 -8.82 -14.82
N ASN A 465 -33.30 -9.26 -16.06
CA ASN A 465 -34.44 -8.82 -16.86
C ASN A 465 -35.23 -9.97 -17.53
N THR A 466 -34.88 -11.22 -17.23
CA THR A 466 -35.56 -12.42 -17.76
C THR A 466 -35.74 -13.48 -16.67
N TYR A 467 -36.40 -14.60 -16.99
CA TYR A 467 -36.80 -15.63 -16.04
C TYR A 467 -36.34 -17.01 -16.50
N VAL A 468 -36.07 -17.92 -15.55
CA VAL A 468 -35.93 -19.36 -15.81
C VAL A 468 -37.08 -20.08 -15.13
N GLU A 469 -37.86 -20.86 -15.88
CA GLU A 469 -39.03 -21.58 -15.35
C GLU A 469 -39.99 -20.67 -14.55
N ASN A 470 -40.20 -19.45 -15.06
CA ASN A 470 -41.01 -18.39 -14.43
C ASN A 470 -40.51 -17.90 -13.06
N GLN A 471 -39.22 -18.10 -12.75
CA GLN A 471 -38.60 -17.63 -11.52
C GLN A 471 -37.42 -16.70 -11.80
N ARG A 472 -37.21 -15.75 -10.90
CA ARG A 472 -35.98 -14.93 -10.85
C ARG A 472 -34.87 -15.64 -10.09
N PHE A 473 -33.64 -15.18 -10.26
CA PHE A 473 -32.48 -15.76 -9.59
C PHE A 473 -32.64 -15.81 -8.07
N ALA A 474 -33.12 -14.74 -7.43
CA ALA A 474 -33.27 -14.70 -5.97
C ALA A 474 -34.27 -15.76 -5.44
N GLU A 475 -35.28 -16.11 -6.24
CA GLU A 475 -36.26 -17.15 -5.91
C GLU A 475 -35.67 -18.55 -6.09
N LEU A 476 -34.96 -18.76 -7.20
CA LEU A 476 -34.29 -20.02 -7.48
C LEU A 476 -33.16 -20.30 -6.46
N TYR A 477 -32.42 -19.27 -6.07
CA TYR A 477 -31.40 -19.34 -5.02
C TYR A 477 -31.99 -19.71 -3.67
N GLU A 478 -33.13 -19.11 -3.28
CA GLU A 478 -33.81 -19.49 -2.03
C GLU A 478 -34.22 -20.96 -2.02
N LYS A 479 -34.70 -21.49 -3.15
CA LYS A 479 -35.01 -22.93 -3.29
C LYS A 479 -33.76 -23.79 -3.20
N TYR A 480 -32.70 -23.41 -3.92
CA TYR A 480 -31.42 -24.10 -3.86
C TYR A 480 -30.88 -24.15 -2.42
N TYR A 481 -30.93 -23.02 -1.72
CA TYR A 481 -30.48 -22.87 -0.33
C TYR A 481 -31.21 -23.82 0.62
N LYS A 482 -32.54 -23.92 0.48
CA LYS A 482 -33.39 -24.74 1.37
C LYS A 482 -33.36 -26.24 1.02
N GLU A 483 -33.32 -26.56 -0.27
CA GLU A 483 -33.53 -27.94 -0.75
C GLU A 483 -32.23 -28.67 -1.11
N VAL A 484 -31.13 -27.96 -1.37
CA VAL A 484 -29.87 -28.55 -1.83
C VAL A 484 -28.77 -28.28 -0.81
N TYR A 485 -28.35 -27.03 -0.67
CA TYR A 485 -27.25 -26.67 0.24
C TYR A 485 -27.29 -25.17 0.58
N PRO A 486 -27.03 -24.76 1.83
CA PRO A 486 -26.93 -23.36 2.24
C PRO A 486 -25.63 -22.72 1.71
N ALA A 487 -25.56 -22.53 0.40
CA ALA A 487 -24.39 -21.97 -0.26
C ALA A 487 -24.12 -20.54 0.22
N LYS A 488 -22.84 -20.15 0.25
CA LYS A 488 -22.43 -18.75 0.34
C LYS A 488 -22.53 -18.12 -1.05
N ILE A 489 -22.96 -16.86 -1.12
CA ILE A 489 -23.02 -16.11 -2.37
C ILE A 489 -22.18 -14.83 -2.30
N VAL A 490 -21.34 -14.65 -3.31
CA VAL A 490 -20.44 -13.52 -3.46
C VAL A 490 -20.74 -12.84 -4.79
N PHE A 491 -20.98 -11.53 -4.76
CA PHE A 491 -21.19 -10.71 -5.94
C PHE A 491 -19.94 -9.89 -6.25
N VAL A 492 -19.50 -9.94 -7.50
CA VAL A 492 -18.58 -8.98 -8.11
C VAL A 492 -19.42 -8.10 -9.06
N SER A 493 -19.88 -6.99 -8.53
CA SER A 493 -20.92 -6.14 -9.09
C SER A 493 -20.37 -4.98 -9.91
N PHE A 494 -20.86 -4.78 -11.13
CA PHE A 494 -20.49 -3.67 -12.01
C PHE A 494 -21.58 -2.60 -12.03
N LEU A 495 -21.54 -1.67 -11.08
CA LEU A 495 -22.65 -0.74 -10.83
C LEU A 495 -22.37 0.67 -11.37
N HIS A 496 -23.44 1.41 -11.69
CA HIS A 496 -23.39 2.84 -12.02
C HIS A 496 -23.06 3.71 -10.81
N GLN A 497 -23.58 3.35 -9.64
CA GLN A 497 -23.37 4.05 -8.37
C GLN A 497 -22.73 3.10 -7.38
N GLN A 498 -21.50 3.41 -6.93
CA GLN A 498 -20.76 2.54 -6.00
C GLN A 498 -21.36 2.52 -4.58
N HIS A 499 -22.26 3.45 -4.27
CA HIS A 499 -22.89 3.57 -2.95
C HIS A 499 -24.26 2.92 -2.84
N SER A 500 -24.81 2.36 -3.93
CA SER A 500 -26.09 1.67 -3.91
C SER A 500 -25.92 0.18 -4.16
N ASP A 501 -26.88 -0.60 -3.68
CA ASP A 501 -26.95 -2.04 -3.96
C ASP A 501 -27.64 -2.27 -5.31
N GLY A 502 -27.09 -3.18 -6.10
CA GLY A 502 -27.71 -3.68 -7.32
C GLY A 502 -29.03 -4.42 -7.05
N GLN A 503 -29.77 -4.70 -8.12
CA GLN A 503 -31.09 -5.28 -8.03
C GLN A 503 -31.05 -6.67 -7.39
N MET A 504 -30.18 -7.57 -7.86
CA MET A 504 -30.09 -8.94 -7.36
C MET A 504 -29.72 -9.00 -5.88
N VAL A 505 -28.73 -8.22 -5.45
CA VAL A 505 -28.34 -8.15 -4.03
C VAL A 505 -29.49 -7.64 -3.16
N ARG A 506 -30.22 -6.62 -3.62
CA ARG A 506 -31.38 -6.10 -2.89
C ARG A 506 -32.51 -7.12 -2.77
N GLU A 507 -32.79 -7.85 -3.84
CA GLU A 507 -33.81 -8.92 -3.84
C GLU A 507 -33.44 -10.05 -2.87
N LEU A 508 -32.16 -10.44 -2.80
CA LEU A 508 -31.66 -11.42 -1.81
C LEU A 508 -31.75 -10.90 -0.37
N LYS A 509 -31.36 -9.65 -0.12
CA LYS A 509 -31.50 -9.01 1.21
C LYS A 509 -32.95 -8.94 1.67
N ASN A 510 -33.89 -8.64 0.76
CA ASN A 510 -35.32 -8.64 1.07
C ASN A 510 -35.85 -10.03 1.46
N LYS A 511 -35.17 -11.10 1.06
CA LYS A 511 -35.46 -12.49 1.45
C LYS A 511 -34.71 -12.93 2.71
N GLY A 512 -33.94 -12.04 3.35
CA GLY A 512 -33.21 -12.33 4.59
C GLY A 512 -31.82 -12.93 4.38
N PHE A 513 -31.27 -12.87 3.17
CA PHE A 513 -29.89 -13.28 2.91
C PHE A 513 -28.92 -12.09 3.02
N GLU A 514 -27.68 -12.35 3.41
CA GLU A 514 -26.62 -11.35 3.49
C GLU A 514 -25.51 -11.67 2.48
N PRO A 515 -25.74 -11.41 1.17
CA PRO A 515 -24.73 -11.68 0.15
C PRO A 515 -23.51 -10.76 0.35
N MET A 516 -22.32 -11.31 0.16
CA MET A 516 -21.10 -10.50 0.07
C MET A 516 -21.08 -9.78 -1.28
N GLN A 517 -20.70 -8.51 -1.33
CA GLN A 517 -20.75 -7.71 -2.55
C GLN A 517 -19.52 -6.81 -2.72
N PHE A 518 -18.85 -6.96 -3.86
CA PHE A 518 -17.70 -6.16 -4.29
C PHE A 518 -18.08 -5.29 -5.47
N LYS A 519 -17.96 -3.97 -5.32
CA LYS A 519 -18.47 -3.01 -6.30
C LYS A 519 -17.35 -2.45 -7.18
N PHE A 520 -17.46 -2.72 -8.47
CA PHE A 520 -16.68 -2.13 -9.56
C PHE A 520 -17.50 -1.05 -10.27
N HIS A 521 -16.80 -0.08 -10.86
CA HIS A 521 -17.45 0.92 -11.70
C HIS A 521 -17.78 0.29 -13.06
N ARG A 522 -19.04 0.38 -13.50
CA ARG A 522 -19.50 -0.28 -14.73
C ARG A 522 -18.70 0.09 -15.99
N GLN A 523 -18.34 1.36 -16.15
CA GLN A 523 -17.65 1.84 -17.37
C GLN A 523 -16.12 1.84 -17.27
N GLN A 524 -15.59 1.81 -16.05
CA GLN A 524 -14.16 1.96 -15.78
C GLN A 524 -13.79 1.04 -14.62
N PRO A 525 -13.94 -0.28 -14.81
CA PRO A 525 -13.60 -1.21 -13.74
C PRO A 525 -12.10 -1.13 -13.46
N ASP A 526 -11.76 -1.09 -12.18
CA ASP A 526 -10.40 -0.93 -11.70
C ASP A 526 -9.90 -2.25 -11.12
N LEU A 527 -9.08 -2.96 -11.89
CA LEU A 527 -8.56 -4.27 -11.51
C LEU A 527 -7.59 -4.23 -10.34
N THR A 528 -7.09 -3.06 -9.93
CA THR A 528 -6.30 -2.92 -8.69
C THR A 528 -7.11 -3.28 -7.43
N LYS A 529 -8.44 -3.43 -7.56
CA LYS A 529 -9.32 -3.88 -6.48
C LYS A 529 -9.39 -5.40 -6.35
N LEU A 530 -8.77 -6.17 -7.24
CA LEU A 530 -8.81 -7.64 -7.15
C LEU A 530 -8.08 -8.18 -5.94
N ASP A 531 -6.93 -7.60 -5.60
CA ASP A 531 -6.18 -8.04 -4.43
C ASP A 531 -7.01 -7.82 -3.15
N LYS A 532 -7.82 -6.75 -3.13
CA LYS A 532 -8.78 -6.47 -2.04
C LYS A 532 -9.93 -7.47 -2.00
N LEU A 533 -10.41 -7.89 -3.17
CA LEU A 533 -11.42 -8.94 -3.29
C LEU A 533 -10.87 -10.25 -2.70
N PHE A 534 -9.66 -10.62 -3.09
CA PHE A 534 -9.01 -11.85 -2.62
C PHE A 534 -8.72 -11.83 -1.13
N GLY A 535 -8.17 -10.72 -0.62
CA GLY A 535 -7.96 -10.55 0.81
C GLY A 535 -9.26 -10.63 1.60
N LEU A 536 -10.34 -9.95 1.15
CA LEU A 536 -11.60 -9.98 1.89
C LEU A 536 -12.20 -11.38 1.91
N MET A 537 -12.19 -12.08 0.77
CA MET A 537 -12.66 -13.48 0.71
C MET A 537 -11.83 -14.39 1.62
N SER A 538 -10.52 -14.20 1.66
CA SER A 538 -9.61 -14.98 2.53
C SER A 538 -9.86 -14.68 4.01
N SER A 539 -10.16 -13.42 4.36
CA SER A 539 -10.46 -13.04 5.74
C SER A 539 -11.76 -13.66 6.30
N GLU A 540 -12.64 -14.18 5.45
CA GLU A 540 -13.94 -14.78 5.83
C GLU A 540 -13.88 -16.30 6.03
N THR A 541 -12.66 -16.83 6.08
CA THR A 541 -12.38 -18.25 6.22
C THR A 541 -11.97 -18.57 7.65
N ALA A 542 -12.12 -19.83 8.06
CA ALA A 542 -11.72 -20.26 9.40
C ALA A 542 -10.20 -20.11 9.63
N THR A 543 -9.39 -20.11 8.56
CA THR A 543 -7.94 -19.96 8.66
C THR A 543 -7.51 -18.57 9.12
N PHE A 544 -8.34 -17.54 8.90
CA PHE A 544 -8.05 -16.20 9.38
C PHE A 544 -7.97 -16.14 10.92
N ASP A 545 -8.94 -16.74 11.62
CA ASP A 545 -8.93 -16.73 13.09
C ASP A 545 -7.72 -17.50 13.66
N GLU A 546 -7.30 -18.58 13.01
CA GLU A 546 -6.09 -19.32 13.36
C GLU A 546 -4.84 -18.46 13.19
N GLU A 547 -4.74 -17.70 12.10
CA GLU A 547 -3.64 -16.77 11.86
C GLU A 547 -3.62 -15.62 12.88
N VAL A 548 -4.77 -15.03 13.18
CA VAL A 548 -4.88 -14.01 14.24
C VAL A 548 -4.41 -14.56 15.58
N ASN A 549 -4.79 -15.79 15.94
CA ASN A 549 -4.34 -16.41 17.19
C ASN A 549 -2.82 -16.68 17.21
N LYS A 550 -2.26 -17.10 16.07
CA LYS A 550 -0.81 -17.29 15.91
C LYS A 550 -0.05 -15.98 16.07
N LEU A 551 -0.50 -14.92 15.41
CA LEU A 551 0.09 -13.57 15.51
C LEU A 551 -0.12 -12.97 16.90
N GLU A 552 -1.26 -13.21 17.55
CA GLU A 552 -1.51 -12.79 18.93
C GLU A 552 -0.50 -13.44 19.89
N THR A 553 -0.21 -14.73 19.69
CA THR A 553 0.80 -15.46 20.46
C THR A 553 2.19 -14.91 20.20
N LYS A 554 2.54 -14.65 18.94
CA LYS A 554 3.81 -14.01 18.55
C LYS A 554 3.98 -12.65 19.24
N PHE A 555 2.93 -11.81 19.22
CA PHE A 555 2.96 -10.52 19.91
C PHE A 555 3.21 -10.69 21.41
N LYS A 556 2.49 -11.60 22.08
CA LYS A 556 2.67 -11.82 23.52
C LYS A 556 4.11 -12.22 23.89
N LEU A 557 4.82 -12.92 23.00
CA LEU A 557 6.17 -13.41 23.23
C LEU A 557 7.24 -12.39 22.84
N GLU A 558 7.10 -11.73 21.70
CA GLU A 558 8.17 -10.97 21.04
C GLU A 558 7.94 -9.45 21.04
N GLY A 559 6.74 -8.98 21.42
CA GLY A 559 6.37 -7.58 21.36
C GLY A 559 5.82 -7.14 19.99
N ILE A 560 5.37 -5.88 19.91
CA ILE A 560 4.61 -5.42 18.73
C ILE A 560 5.50 -5.11 17.53
N GLY A 561 6.74 -4.64 17.75
CA GLY A 561 7.68 -4.36 16.65
C GLY A 561 7.87 -5.58 15.75
N LYS A 562 8.05 -6.75 16.38
CA LYS A 562 8.26 -8.06 15.74
C LYS A 562 7.07 -8.59 14.95
N LEU A 563 5.88 -7.99 15.08
CA LEU A 563 4.75 -8.32 14.21
C LEU A 563 4.85 -7.72 12.82
N PHE A 564 5.47 -6.54 12.71
CA PHE A 564 5.66 -5.81 11.46
C PHE A 564 7.04 -6.01 10.85
N GLU A 565 7.89 -6.76 11.55
CA GLU A 565 9.22 -7.10 11.08
C GLU A 565 9.17 -8.47 10.39
N ASP A 566 9.64 -8.50 9.15
CA ASP A 566 9.90 -9.75 8.43
C ASP A 566 11.37 -10.14 8.58
N VAL A 567 11.65 -11.44 8.56
CA VAL A 567 13.02 -11.96 8.57
C VAL A 567 13.30 -12.59 7.23
N ILE A 568 14.28 -12.05 6.53
CA ILE A 568 14.70 -12.52 5.21
C ILE A 568 15.89 -13.46 5.39
N PHE A 569 15.73 -14.69 4.91
CA PHE A 569 16.80 -15.67 4.88
C PHE A 569 17.44 -15.70 3.49
N GLY A 570 18.72 -15.37 3.40
CA GLY A 570 19.50 -15.45 2.18
C GLY A 570 20.45 -16.64 2.20
N CYS A 571 20.42 -17.48 1.18
CA CYS A 571 21.43 -18.53 1.00
C CYS A 571 22.54 -18.02 0.08
N VAL A 572 23.75 -17.85 0.61
CA VAL A 572 24.86 -17.20 -0.11
C VAL A 572 25.95 -18.21 -0.47
N TYR A 573 26.40 -18.15 -1.72
CA TYR A 573 27.60 -18.86 -2.18
C TYR A 573 28.51 -17.88 -2.93
N VAL A 574 29.67 -17.58 -2.35
CA VAL A 574 30.73 -16.81 -3.00
C VAL A 574 31.83 -17.78 -3.43
N PRO A 575 32.18 -17.91 -4.72
CA PRO A 575 33.22 -18.84 -5.15
C PRO A 575 34.57 -18.58 -4.48
N PRO A 576 35.40 -19.61 -4.19
CA PRO A 576 36.73 -19.41 -3.59
C PRO A 576 37.62 -18.45 -4.39
N GLU A 577 38.47 -17.68 -3.72
CA GLU A 577 39.37 -16.68 -4.34
C GLU A 577 40.31 -17.27 -5.42
N ASN A 578 40.60 -18.57 -5.37
CA ASN A 578 41.42 -19.28 -6.36
C ASN A 578 40.59 -20.01 -7.44
N SER A 579 39.27 -19.90 -7.41
CA SER A 579 38.39 -20.46 -8.42
C SER A 579 38.41 -19.61 -9.68
N LYS A 580 38.24 -20.23 -10.85
CA LYS A 580 38.04 -19.50 -12.12
C LYS A 580 36.77 -18.64 -12.14
N TYR A 581 35.86 -18.84 -11.18
CA TYR A 581 34.63 -18.08 -11.00
C TYR A 581 34.75 -17.01 -9.90
N SER A 582 35.93 -16.79 -9.33
CA SER A 582 36.13 -15.81 -8.26
C SER A 582 35.95 -14.39 -8.80
N THR A 583 35.00 -13.65 -8.26
CA THR A 583 34.91 -12.19 -8.43
C THR A 583 34.66 -11.52 -7.08
N ILE A 584 35.32 -10.39 -6.84
CA ILE A 584 35.06 -9.57 -5.66
C ILE A 584 33.71 -8.86 -5.76
N GLU A 585 33.21 -8.68 -6.99
CA GLU A 585 31.93 -8.06 -7.30
C GLU A 585 30.76 -8.83 -6.69
N ALA A 586 30.92 -10.13 -6.38
CA ALA A 586 29.91 -10.91 -5.67
C ALA A 586 29.53 -10.30 -4.31
N PHE A 587 30.48 -9.63 -3.62
CA PHE A 587 30.16 -8.91 -2.39
C PHE A 587 29.45 -7.58 -2.67
N GLU A 588 29.75 -6.92 -3.78
CA GLU A 588 29.07 -5.67 -4.19
C GLU A 588 27.63 -5.94 -4.60
N GLU A 589 27.37 -7.04 -5.30
CA GLU A 589 26.02 -7.53 -5.62
C GLU A 589 25.23 -7.80 -4.35
N LEU A 590 25.81 -8.57 -3.41
CA LEU A 590 25.18 -8.84 -2.11
C LEU A 590 24.91 -7.57 -1.30
N GLU A 591 25.86 -6.62 -1.30
CA GLU A 591 25.73 -5.33 -0.63
C GLU A 591 24.61 -4.48 -1.25
N ASN A 592 24.47 -4.48 -2.58
CA ASN A 592 23.39 -3.79 -3.27
C ASN A 592 22.02 -4.41 -2.92
N GLU A 593 21.91 -5.73 -2.84
CA GLU A 593 20.69 -6.39 -2.38
C GLU A 593 20.35 -6.01 -0.94
N LEU A 594 21.33 -6.04 -0.03
CA LEU A 594 21.14 -5.62 1.36
C LEU A 594 20.72 -4.15 1.46
N ASN A 595 21.26 -3.25 0.63
CA ASN A 595 20.86 -1.85 0.58
C ASN A 595 19.42 -1.69 0.11
N ILE A 596 18.96 -2.52 -0.83
CA ILE A 596 17.56 -2.51 -1.26
C ILE A 596 16.69 -2.92 -0.08
N LEU A 597 16.98 -4.08 0.52
CA LEU A 597 16.21 -4.62 1.65
C LEU A 597 16.14 -3.65 2.83
N SER A 598 17.26 -3.04 3.22
CA SER A 598 17.32 -2.09 4.33
C SER A 598 16.56 -0.79 4.08
N ASN A 599 16.41 -0.38 2.81
CA ASN A 599 15.73 0.86 2.44
C ASN A 599 14.24 0.66 2.14
N THR A 600 13.82 -0.54 1.74
CA THR A 600 12.43 -0.80 1.31
C THR A 600 11.59 -1.45 2.39
N GLU A 601 12.18 -2.24 3.29
CA GLU A 601 11.43 -3.10 4.19
C GLU A 601 11.98 -3.00 5.62
N ASN A 602 11.07 -2.99 6.60
CA ASN A 602 11.42 -3.05 8.02
C ASN A 602 11.82 -4.49 8.39
N CYS A 603 12.82 -5.03 7.68
CA CYS A 603 13.19 -6.43 7.70
C CYS A 603 14.54 -6.67 8.39
N PHE A 604 14.70 -7.83 9.02
CA PHE A 604 16.01 -8.31 9.44
C PHE A 604 16.53 -9.34 8.47
N VAL A 605 17.84 -9.37 8.28
CA VAL A 605 18.46 -10.28 7.33
C VAL A 605 19.26 -11.34 8.08
N ALA A 606 19.12 -12.59 7.64
CA ALA A 606 19.95 -13.72 8.03
C ALA A 606 20.52 -14.38 6.77
N LEU A 607 21.80 -14.15 6.51
CA LEU A 607 22.53 -14.77 5.42
C LEU A 607 23.27 -16.01 5.90
N VAL A 608 23.09 -17.13 5.22
CA VAL A 608 23.75 -18.39 5.53
C VAL A 608 24.40 -18.96 4.28
N GLY A 609 25.63 -19.48 4.42
CA GLY A 609 26.22 -20.29 3.37
C GLY A 609 27.73 -20.13 3.24
N HIS A 610 28.24 -20.53 2.08
CA HIS A 610 29.67 -20.62 1.80
C HIS A 610 30.18 -19.29 1.23
N PHE A 611 30.67 -18.41 2.09
CA PHE A 611 31.26 -17.14 1.65
C PHE A 611 32.71 -17.31 1.17
N ASN A 612 33.33 -18.48 1.38
CA ASN A 612 34.72 -18.76 1.05
C ASN A 612 35.68 -17.62 1.45
N SER A 613 35.37 -17.03 2.59
CA SER A 613 36.03 -15.86 3.16
C SER A 613 36.63 -16.30 4.48
N ASN A 614 37.92 -16.14 4.72
CA ASN A 614 38.45 -16.34 6.07
C ASN A 614 38.52 -14.98 6.75
N THR A 615 37.69 -14.76 7.75
CA THR A 615 37.67 -13.53 8.54
C THR A 615 38.58 -13.58 9.77
N GLY A 616 39.05 -14.78 10.14
CA GLY A 616 39.76 -15.03 11.40
C GLY A 616 38.94 -14.55 12.61
N SER A 617 39.63 -13.98 13.60
CA SER A 617 39.03 -13.38 14.79
C SER A 617 38.82 -11.86 14.69
N LEU A 618 38.90 -11.29 13.47
CA LEU A 618 38.72 -9.85 13.31
C LEU A 618 37.28 -9.42 13.63
N PRO A 619 37.10 -8.22 14.20
CA PRO A 619 35.78 -7.68 14.50
C PRO A 619 35.03 -7.35 13.21
N ASP A 620 33.76 -7.67 13.19
CA ASP A 620 32.75 -7.45 12.15
C ASP A 620 31.84 -6.25 12.44
N TYR A 621 32.03 -5.61 13.58
CA TYR A 621 31.42 -4.35 13.96
C TYR A 621 32.42 -3.19 13.85
N ILE A 622 31.91 -1.96 13.86
CA ILE A 622 32.72 -0.74 13.83
C ILE A 622 33.24 -0.49 15.26
N ILE A 623 34.56 -0.45 15.43
CA ILE A 623 35.18 0.03 16.68
C ILE A 623 35.39 1.53 16.51
N PRO A 624 34.72 2.38 17.31
CA PRO A 624 34.90 3.81 17.19
C PRO A 624 36.33 4.20 17.59
N ASP A 625 36.89 5.14 16.85
CA ASP A 625 38.18 5.73 17.18
C ASP A 625 37.99 6.69 18.37
N GLU A 626 38.73 6.47 19.47
CA GLU A 626 38.69 7.31 20.67
C GLU A 626 38.94 8.80 20.33
N SER A 627 39.73 9.06 19.29
CA SER A 627 39.98 10.43 18.81
C SER A 627 38.72 11.06 18.21
N VAL A 628 37.91 10.31 17.46
CA VAL A 628 36.65 10.78 16.87
C VAL A 628 35.62 11.05 17.97
N ILE A 629 35.51 10.16 18.95
CA ILE A 629 34.63 10.36 20.13
C ILE A 629 35.03 11.66 20.86
N SER A 630 36.33 11.88 21.07
CA SER A 630 36.82 13.09 21.75
C SER A 630 36.69 14.37 20.92
N MET A 631 36.72 14.26 19.59
CA MET A 631 36.71 15.42 18.68
C MET A 631 35.31 16.03 18.51
N PHE A 632 34.27 15.26 18.78
CA PHE A 632 32.88 15.74 18.69
C PHE A 632 32.35 16.36 19.99
N ASP A 633 33.13 16.36 21.09
CA ASP A 633 32.78 16.99 22.38
C ASP A 633 31.32 16.73 22.79
N LEU A 634 30.85 15.51 22.50
CA LEU A 634 29.50 15.07 22.81
C LEU A 634 29.49 14.73 24.30
N ASP A 635 29.11 15.69 25.14
CA ASP A 635 28.54 15.38 26.45
C ASP A 635 27.25 14.58 26.19
N CYS A 636 27.40 13.26 26.07
CA CYS A 636 26.48 12.35 25.38
C CYS A 636 25.11 12.25 26.08
N ASP A 637 24.06 12.71 25.40
CA ASP A 637 22.76 12.03 25.46
C ASP A 637 22.99 10.59 24.98
N VAL A 638 22.73 9.61 25.86
CA VAL A 638 22.85 8.16 25.60
C VAL A 638 22.14 7.78 24.30
N ASP A 639 21.02 8.43 24.00
CA ASP A 639 20.19 8.24 22.80
C ASP A 639 20.90 8.47 21.44
N ILE A 640 22.00 9.23 21.36
CA ILE A 640 22.74 9.46 20.09
C ILE A 640 23.76 8.35 19.83
N LEU A 641 24.38 7.82 20.89
CA LEU A 641 25.22 6.63 20.80
C LEU A 641 24.37 5.39 20.47
N ASP A 642 23.17 5.28 21.05
CA ASP A 642 22.19 4.23 20.76
C ASP A 642 21.79 4.20 19.27
N TYR A 643 21.76 5.35 18.59
CA TYR A 643 21.40 5.46 17.18
C TYR A 643 22.58 5.14 16.22
N LEU A 644 23.82 5.25 16.69
CA LEU A 644 25.02 5.10 15.88
C LEU A 644 25.63 3.70 15.97
N TYR A 645 25.34 2.91 17.01
CA TYR A 645 26.11 1.69 17.32
C TYR A 645 25.26 0.50 17.81
N ASP A 646 25.06 -0.49 16.93
CA ASP A 646 24.27 -1.70 17.21
C ASP A 646 24.99 -2.77 18.06
N PHE A 647 26.28 -2.60 18.42
CA PHE A 647 26.98 -3.59 19.25
C PHE A 647 26.43 -3.64 20.69
N GLU A 648 25.70 -2.60 21.13
CA GLU A 648 24.96 -2.67 22.39
C GLU A 648 23.90 -3.77 22.36
N ASN A 649 23.26 -4.03 21.22
CA ASN A 649 22.32 -5.16 21.11
C ASN A 649 23.02 -6.48 21.38
N LEU A 650 24.29 -6.65 20.96
CA LEU A 650 25.09 -7.82 21.33
C LEU A 650 25.34 -7.86 22.85
N ILE A 651 25.72 -6.73 23.46
CA ILE A 651 25.98 -6.64 24.92
C ILE A 651 24.71 -6.93 25.73
N GLN A 652 23.59 -6.29 25.39
CA GLN A 652 22.28 -6.46 26.03
C GLN A 652 21.82 -7.91 25.97
N ASN A 653 22.04 -8.58 24.84
CA ASN A 653 21.74 -9.99 24.65
C ASN A 653 22.83 -10.95 25.18
N LYS A 654 23.84 -10.45 25.90
CA LYS A 654 24.95 -11.23 26.49
C LYS A 654 25.72 -12.06 25.44
N ILE A 655 25.87 -11.51 24.24
CA ILE A 655 26.63 -12.07 23.13
C ILE A 655 28.07 -11.57 23.19
N SER A 656 29.04 -12.45 22.94
CA SER A 656 30.46 -12.08 22.95
C SER A 656 30.80 -11.16 21.77
N LEU A 657 31.41 -10.02 22.05
CA LEU A 657 31.94 -9.13 21.01
C LEU A 657 33.13 -9.78 20.29
N GLN A 658 33.96 -10.53 21.03
CA GLN A 658 35.11 -11.23 20.47
C GLN A 658 34.68 -12.50 19.76
N ARG A 659 35.10 -12.65 18.50
CA ARG A 659 34.96 -13.87 17.72
C ARG A 659 36.19 -14.75 17.87
N MET A 660 35.97 -16.04 18.05
CA MET A 660 37.02 -17.06 18.06
C MET A 660 37.05 -17.73 16.69
N SER A 661 38.24 -18.14 16.24
CA SER A 661 38.37 -18.97 15.05
C SER A 661 39.49 -19.97 15.27
N GLN A 662 39.20 -21.25 15.01
CA GLN A 662 40.22 -22.29 14.99
C GLN A 662 41.06 -22.28 13.71
N CYS A 663 40.74 -21.42 12.71
CA CYS A 663 41.65 -21.27 11.59
C CYS A 663 42.93 -20.56 12.05
N THR A 664 44.06 -21.22 11.88
CA THR A 664 45.39 -20.61 12.04
C THR A 664 45.77 -19.72 10.86
N CYS A 665 44.96 -19.72 9.80
CA CYS A 665 45.13 -18.88 8.64
C CYS A 665 44.67 -17.44 8.95
N GLY A 666 45.49 -16.45 8.58
CA GLY A 666 45.11 -15.04 8.69
C GLY A 666 43.97 -14.68 7.72
N PRO A 667 43.25 -13.58 7.98
CA PRO A 667 42.19 -13.13 7.09
C PRO A 667 42.74 -12.79 5.70
N HIS A 668 42.04 -13.19 4.65
CA HIS A 668 42.41 -12.89 3.26
C HIS A 668 41.46 -11.85 2.67
N LYS A 669 41.65 -11.51 1.39
CA LYS A 669 40.94 -10.41 0.72
C LYS A 669 39.41 -10.51 0.86
N TYR A 670 38.85 -11.69 0.64
CA TYR A 670 37.40 -11.91 0.77
C TYR A 670 36.94 -11.81 2.23
N GLY A 671 37.75 -12.29 3.18
CA GLY A 671 37.54 -12.09 4.60
C GLY A 671 37.40 -10.62 4.97
N HIS A 672 38.29 -9.76 4.49
CA HIS A 672 38.21 -8.33 4.72
C HIS A 672 36.96 -7.71 4.08
N ARG A 673 36.59 -8.15 2.87
CA ARG A 673 35.39 -7.63 2.19
C ARG A 673 34.10 -8.04 2.89
N LEU A 674 34.03 -9.28 3.40
CA LEU A 674 32.90 -9.75 4.19
C LEU A 674 32.74 -8.95 5.48
N LEU A 675 33.83 -8.68 6.19
CA LEU A 675 33.82 -7.84 7.39
C LEU A 675 33.37 -6.40 7.09
N GLU A 676 33.77 -5.85 5.94
CA GLU A 676 33.32 -4.52 5.50
C GLU A 676 31.81 -4.50 5.23
N LEU A 677 31.29 -5.52 4.55
CA LEU A 677 29.86 -5.69 4.31
C LEU A 677 29.08 -5.78 5.63
N CYS A 678 29.54 -6.60 6.58
CA CYS A 678 28.97 -6.70 7.93
C CYS A 678 28.89 -5.33 8.62
N ARG A 679 30.01 -4.58 8.64
CA ARG A 679 30.09 -3.26 9.26
C ARG A 679 29.17 -2.24 8.60
N LYS A 680 29.06 -2.25 7.28
CA LYS A 680 28.24 -1.29 6.53
C LYS A 680 26.74 -1.51 6.74
N HIS A 681 26.34 -2.76 6.92
CA HIS A 681 24.93 -3.15 7.05
C HIS A 681 24.51 -3.51 8.47
N ASN A 682 25.29 -3.12 9.49
CA ASN A 682 25.03 -3.45 10.90
C ASN A 682 24.65 -4.93 11.11
N SER A 683 25.40 -5.81 10.45
CA SER A 683 25.20 -7.25 10.49
C SER A 683 26.41 -7.93 11.09
N ASP A 684 26.18 -9.00 11.83
CA ASP A 684 27.18 -9.67 12.65
C ASP A 684 27.29 -11.14 12.28
N ILE A 685 28.51 -11.66 12.28
CA ILE A 685 28.81 -13.07 12.13
C ILE A 685 28.45 -13.78 13.43
N ALA A 686 27.52 -14.74 13.34
CA ALA A 686 27.04 -15.54 14.46
C ALA A 686 28.00 -16.66 14.86
N ASN A 687 28.83 -17.14 13.93
CA ASN A 687 29.85 -18.15 14.20
C ASN A 687 30.71 -17.72 15.40
N SER A 688 31.08 -18.68 16.25
CA SER A 688 31.77 -18.50 17.52
C SER A 688 31.03 -17.73 18.62
N ARG A 689 29.83 -17.19 18.39
CA ARG A 689 29.10 -16.36 19.36
C ARG A 689 27.92 -17.05 20.03
N VAL A 690 27.28 -17.98 19.32
CA VAL A 690 26.04 -18.66 19.74
C VAL A 690 26.08 -20.16 19.43
N GLY A 691 25.07 -20.88 19.92
CA GLY A 691 24.91 -22.31 19.64
C GLY A 691 26.01 -23.17 20.24
N SER A 692 26.28 -24.30 19.57
CA SER A 692 27.32 -25.25 19.96
C SER A 692 28.72 -24.75 19.64
N ASP A 693 28.84 -23.84 18.68
CA ASP A 693 30.09 -23.19 18.27
C ASP A 693 30.54 -22.03 19.19
N LYS A 694 29.76 -21.68 20.22
CA LYS A 694 30.06 -20.54 21.09
C LYS A 694 31.45 -20.63 21.74
N ASN A 695 32.29 -19.61 21.52
CA ASN A 695 33.70 -19.50 21.90
C ASN A 695 34.64 -20.53 21.25
N ILE A 696 34.21 -21.21 20.19
CA ILE A 696 35.00 -22.23 19.48
C ILE A 696 35.46 -21.67 18.13
N GLY A 697 34.52 -21.37 17.23
CA GLY A 697 34.82 -20.98 15.86
C GLY A 697 35.38 -22.14 15.06
N GLU A 698 34.65 -23.27 15.08
CA GLU A 698 35.01 -24.52 14.44
C GLU A 698 35.18 -24.35 12.92
N LYS A 699 36.11 -25.13 12.36
CA LYS A 699 36.41 -25.11 10.94
C LYS A 699 35.28 -25.76 10.17
N THR A 700 34.81 -25.10 9.13
CA THR A 700 33.63 -25.54 8.38
C THR A 700 33.98 -26.26 7.08
N CYS A 701 35.23 -26.16 6.60
CA CYS A 701 35.71 -26.84 5.39
C CYS A 701 36.97 -27.68 5.63
N ASN A 702 36.83 -29.00 5.46
CA ASN A 702 37.91 -30.01 5.48
C ASN A 702 38.90 -29.84 6.65
N ASP A 703 38.41 -29.49 7.84
CA ASP A 703 39.21 -29.22 9.05
C ASP A 703 40.35 -28.22 8.86
N SER A 704 40.23 -27.33 7.86
CA SER A 704 41.29 -26.42 7.45
C SER A 704 40.92 -24.96 7.60
N ARG A 705 39.66 -24.56 7.33
CA ARG A 705 39.24 -23.15 7.30
C ARG A 705 37.79 -22.97 7.77
N VAL A 706 37.49 -21.76 8.26
CA VAL A 706 36.12 -21.27 8.46
C VAL A 706 35.75 -20.50 7.20
N VAL A 707 34.81 -21.03 6.42
CA VAL A 707 34.34 -20.43 5.16
C VAL A 707 32.83 -20.30 5.08
N ASP A 708 32.14 -21.03 5.96
CA ASP A 708 30.69 -21.01 6.10
C ASP A 708 30.34 -20.07 7.23
N TYR A 709 29.51 -19.07 6.92
CA TYR A 709 29.05 -18.13 7.91
C TYR A 709 27.54 -18.09 7.98
N LEU A 710 27.07 -17.85 9.20
CA LEU A 710 25.78 -17.28 9.47
C LEU A 710 26.01 -15.80 9.82
N ILE A 711 25.50 -14.91 9.00
CA ILE A 711 25.59 -13.45 9.16
C ILE A 711 24.18 -12.95 9.39
N ILE A 712 23.95 -12.24 10.49
CA ILE A 712 22.61 -11.88 10.93
C ILE A 712 22.57 -10.44 11.40
N SER A 713 21.40 -9.81 11.31
CA SER A 713 21.14 -8.58 12.07
C SER A 713 21.28 -8.87 13.57
N SER A 714 21.87 -7.94 14.32
CA SER A 714 22.13 -8.06 15.77
C SER A 714 20.89 -8.46 16.60
N MET A 715 19.70 -8.07 16.13
CA MET A 715 18.40 -8.38 16.74
C MET A 715 18.00 -9.87 16.67
N LEU A 716 18.65 -10.67 15.83
CA LEU A 716 18.33 -12.10 15.62
C LEU A 716 19.13 -13.04 16.53
N PHE A 717 20.15 -12.57 17.25
CA PHE A 717 20.94 -13.43 18.15
C PHE A 717 20.12 -14.19 19.21
N PRO A 718 19.12 -13.59 19.88
CA PRO A 718 18.37 -14.27 20.94
C PRO A 718 17.58 -15.49 20.49
N VAL A 719 17.28 -15.60 19.19
CA VAL A 719 16.45 -16.69 18.63
C VAL A 719 17.29 -17.82 18.03
N ILE A 720 18.63 -17.73 18.06
CA ILE A 720 19.52 -18.77 17.55
C ILE A 720 19.89 -19.72 18.70
N PHE A 721 19.22 -20.88 18.71
CA PHE A 721 19.45 -21.93 19.71
C PHE A 721 20.49 -22.95 19.27
N PHE A 722 20.60 -23.21 17.96
CA PHE A 722 21.50 -24.20 17.39
C PHE A 722 22.29 -23.56 16.24
N PHE A 723 23.60 -23.61 16.39
CA PHE A 723 24.59 -23.32 15.37
C PHE A 723 25.70 -24.35 15.53
#